data_AF-A0A371JCR6-F1
#
_entry.id   AF-A0A371JCR6-F1
#
_cell.length_a   1.000
_cell.length_b   1.000
_cell.length_c   1.000
_cell.angle_alpha   90.00
_cell.angle_beta   90.00
_cell.angle_gamma   90.00
#
_symmetry.space_group_name_H-M   'P 1'
#
loop_
_entity.id
_entity.type
_entity.pdbx_description
1 polymer ?
#
loop_
_entity_poly.entity_id
_entity_poly.type
_entity_poly.pdbx_seq_one_letter_code
_entity_poly.pdbx_strand_id
1 'polypeptide(L)'
;MNKRRYLLFCIFTLLLILTNLKNDKYYMNYQLPSLNSNNATEVSNKRITIEGDGTNERDAISVPHFNLPKGEYRIMIQYKTDTDANFVRIDGQGIKNDLSISEELDSSSKKKEFYLHLDEDTYWMNINIHFCGEGEFVLKKLVIESTQITNTDTIVWLIIIACILTYIGKLAFYNPSKESQKKLVIFLSLLTITIFASYPLFNNYLLGGHDISFHLSRIEGIKNALLNGQFPIRVHPSTQFNYGYAAPIFYPEVFLFIPAILRIFGVSLTGSIQIFIIMIHFVTAWVMYFSVYKLSKVRSVGIVSSMIYTLASYHLCDVYVRFALGEALAMAFLPLLIYGVYELFWGDDRKWPYVVIGTSCIMQSHVLTTLLSAAFVGLVAMLGIKKVLEKNRLLAAVKAAVLIVLLNLWYLVPFVSMMKEDTKVSTLSRIIEDKTINVMQLFQGNGMLEIGLPIFIGVAAFIYCLVMKKIEDKKQESLVVSLLALGILSAFITTNLFPWKILVDIPIIGDRTRMIQFPWRLLVFATVFLSIVAAYGLYYFVKAAEVRRVMMITTFAMLVLFASLYLKNNYLSNEIYCYKGEISSNTGTGSGEYFYNGTISNELIERGEAVEASSEKVDLSNFQRIKGKIYLDFVNSTQEEQYIEVPLMYYPFYSVKMNHVTNLQYERGENNVLRIIIPSEAKGSIIIKSTEKSTWMIADLISLLTIAGCVVSLARKQHKIKEKGKNELIE
;
A
#
# COMPACT_ATOMS: atom_id res chain seq x y z
N MET A 1 -10.78 -0.60 -36.85
CA MET A 1 -12.13 -0.06 -36.52
C MET A 1 -12.19 1.40 -36.94
N ASN A 2 -13.29 1.90 -37.50
CA ASN A 2 -13.44 3.32 -37.87
C ASN A 2 -13.91 4.18 -36.67
N LYS A 3 -13.81 5.52 -36.76
CA LYS A 3 -14.13 6.45 -35.67
C LYS A 3 -15.56 6.29 -35.12
N ARG A 4 -16.55 6.10 -36.00
CA ARG A 4 -17.97 5.92 -35.61
C ARG A 4 -18.19 4.64 -34.80
N ARG A 5 -17.63 3.51 -35.27
CA ARG A 5 -17.69 2.23 -34.54
C ARG A 5 -16.94 2.31 -33.20
N TYR A 6 -15.82 3.03 -33.15
CA TYR A 6 -15.10 3.25 -31.90
C TYR A 6 -15.91 4.07 -30.87
N LEU A 7 -16.60 5.12 -31.32
CA LEU A 7 -17.46 5.91 -30.44
C LEU A 7 -18.63 5.09 -29.89
N LEU A 8 -19.27 4.28 -30.75
CA LEU A 8 -20.32 3.34 -30.32
C LEU A 8 -19.80 2.32 -29.32
N PHE A 9 -18.60 1.77 -29.55
CA PHE A 9 -17.93 0.90 -28.59
C PHE A 9 -17.72 1.59 -27.25
N CYS A 10 -17.22 2.84 -27.24
CA CYS A 10 -17.04 3.61 -26.01
C CYS A 10 -18.35 3.82 -25.25
N ILE A 11 -19.41 4.24 -25.95
CA ILE A 11 -20.73 4.45 -25.34
C ILE A 11 -21.26 3.14 -24.75
N PHE A 12 -21.18 2.04 -25.50
CA PHE A 12 -21.61 0.73 -25.04
C PHE A 12 -20.84 0.27 -23.78
N THR A 13 -19.51 0.42 -23.78
CA THR A 13 -18.67 0.07 -22.62
C THR A 13 -19.03 0.91 -21.39
N LEU A 14 -19.24 2.22 -21.55
CA LEU A 14 -19.60 3.10 -20.42
C LEU A 14 -21.00 2.79 -19.89
N LEU A 15 -21.97 2.48 -20.75
CA LEU A 15 -23.31 2.05 -20.33
C LEU A 15 -23.27 0.72 -19.57
N LEU A 16 -22.44 -0.23 -20.01
CA LEU A 16 -22.27 -1.51 -19.32
C LEU A 16 -21.72 -1.31 -17.89
N ILE A 17 -20.78 -0.38 -17.70
CA ILE A 17 -20.26 -0.05 -16.37
C ILE A 17 -21.36 0.58 -15.51
N LEU A 18 -22.18 1.48 -16.07
CA LEU A 18 -23.30 2.11 -15.35
C LEU A 18 -24.33 1.09 -14.84
N THR A 19 -24.51 -0.05 -15.51
CA THR A 19 -25.41 -1.10 -15.00
C THR A 19 -24.93 -1.73 -13.68
N ASN A 20 -23.64 -1.59 -13.35
CA ASN A 20 -23.06 -2.08 -12.10
C ASN A 20 -23.28 -1.12 -10.92
N LEU A 21 -23.94 0.02 -11.08
CA LEU A 21 -24.15 0.98 -9.99
C LEU A 21 -24.88 0.36 -8.79
N LYS A 22 -25.72 -0.65 -9.02
CA LYS A 22 -26.37 -1.42 -7.94
C LYS A 22 -25.37 -2.18 -7.05
N ASN A 23 -24.19 -2.52 -7.57
CA ASN A 23 -23.12 -3.19 -6.84
C ASN A 23 -22.29 -2.24 -5.96
N ASP A 24 -22.62 -0.95 -5.92
CA ASP A 24 -22.05 0.00 -4.98
C ASP A 24 -22.82 0.05 -3.64
N LYS A 25 -23.95 -0.66 -3.56
CA LYS A 25 -24.50 -1.08 -2.28
C LYS A 25 -23.57 -2.05 -1.58
N TYR A 26 -23.56 -2.02 -0.26
CA TYR A 26 -23.03 -3.13 0.51
C TYR A 26 -23.88 -4.36 0.20
N TYR A 27 -23.25 -5.46 -0.22
CA TYR A 27 -23.93 -6.71 -0.48
C TYR A 27 -23.02 -7.88 -0.16
N MET A 28 -23.43 -8.66 0.83
CA MET A 28 -22.71 -9.84 1.27
C MET A 28 -23.67 -11.02 1.25
N ASN A 29 -23.33 -12.02 0.45
CA ASN A 29 -24.04 -13.30 0.40
C ASN A 29 -23.07 -14.38 0.83
N TYR A 30 -23.22 -14.86 2.06
CA TYR A 30 -22.27 -15.80 2.63
C TYR A 30 -22.28 -17.12 1.87
N GLN A 31 -21.09 -17.64 1.58
CA GLN A 31 -20.96 -19.02 1.15
C GLN A 31 -21.23 -19.89 2.37
N LEU A 32 -22.27 -20.70 2.33
CA LEU A 32 -22.68 -21.50 3.49
C LEU A 32 -21.53 -22.35 4.08
N PRO A 33 -20.62 -22.96 3.29
CA PRO A 33 -19.50 -23.70 3.86
C PRO A 33 -18.44 -22.84 4.57
N SER A 34 -18.46 -21.51 4.40
CA SER A 34 -17.56 -20.61 5.11
C SER A 34 -18.12 -20.16 6.47
N LEU A 35 -19.32 -20.58 6.83
CA LEU A 35 -19.91 -20.30 8.14
C LEU A 35 -19.43 -21.34 9.15
N ASN A 36 -19.23 -20.91 10.40
CA ASN A 36 -18.90 -21.83 11.48
C ASN A 36 -20.17 -22.61 11.85
N SER A 37 -20.28 -23.84 11.36
CA SER A 37 -21.43 -24.70 11.58
C SER A 37 -21.05 -25.89 12.47
N ASN A 38 -21.37 -25.80 13.76
CA ASN A 38 -21.06 -26.84 14.74
C ASN A 38 -22.05 -28.00 14.61
N ASN A 39 -21.55 -29.22 14.41
CA ASN A 39 -22.35 -30.46 14.32
C ASN A 39 -23.43 -30.44 13.21
N ALA A 40 -23.18 -29.71 12.12
CA ALA A 40 -24.03 -29.80 10.94
C ALA A 40 -23.97 -31.21 10.32
N THR A 41 -25.13 -31.81 10.05
CA THR A 41 -25.26 -33.11 9.39
C THR A 41 -24.97 -33.03 7.89
N GLU A 42 -25.22 -31.87 7.27
CA GLU A 42 -24.86 -31.57 5.88
C GLU A 42 -24.34 -30.13 5.77
N VAL A 43 -23.18 -29.95 5.12
CA VAL A 43 -22.66 -28.63 4.73
C VAL A 43 -22.39 -28.62 3.24
N SER A 44 -23.11 -27.78 2.50
CA SER A 44 -22.94 -27.60 1.06
C SER A 44 -23.12 -26.14 0.67
N ASN A 45 -22.76 -25.81 -0.58
CA ASN A 45 -23.02 -24.48 -1.13
C ASN A 45 -24.52 -24.11 -1.22
N LYS A 46 -25.43 -25.07 -1.00
CA LYS A 46 -26.88 -24.88 -1.12
C LYS A 46 -27.60 -24.85 0.22
N ARG A 47 -27.08 -25.56 1.23
CA ARG A 47 -27.69 -25.63 2.57
C ARG A 47 -26.69 -26.06 3.64
N ILE A 48 -26.97 -25.64 4.87
CA ILE A 48 -26.45 -26.24 6.10
C ILE A 48 -27.63 -26.87 6.80
N THR A 49 -27.54 -28.16 7.12
CA THR A 49 -28.58 -28.88 7.86
C THR A 49 -28.05 -29.26 9.23
N ILE A 50 -28.88 -29.09 10.25
CA ILE A 50 -28.63 -29.48 11.64
C ILE A 50 -29.83 -30.28 12.08
N GLU A 51 -29.58 -31.42 12.72
CA GLU A 51 -30.61 -32.28 13.29
C GLU A 51 -30.31 -32.48 14.77
N GLY A 52 -31.35 -32.51 15.59
CA GLY A 52 -31.25 -32.66 17.03
C GLY A 52 -32.25 -33.66 17.59
N ASP A 53 -31.80 -34.38 18.62
CA ASP A 53 -32.57 -35.41 19.35
C ASP A 53 -33.13 -34.90 20.70
N GLY A 54 -33.08 -33.59 20.95
CA GLY A 54 -33.60 -32.94 22.15
C GLY A 54 -32.60 -32.77 23.30
N THR A 55 -31.32 -33.13 23.11
CA THR A 55 -30.36 -33.21 24.23
C THR A 55 -29.33 -32.07 24.33
N ASN A 56 -29.24 -31.17 23.35
CA ASN A 56 -28.16 -30.17 23.27
C ASN A 56 -28.58 -28.85 22.59
N GLU A 57 -29.18 -27.93 23.36
CA GLU A 57 -29.42 -26.53 22.98
C GLU A 57 -28.09 -25.75 22.85
N ARG A 58 -27.86 -25.05 21.73
CA ARG A 58 -26.56 -24.40 21.43
C ARG A 58 -26.59 -23.44 20.24
N ASP A 59 -25.57 -22.58 20.16
CA ASP A 59 -25.22 -21.85 18.94
C ASP A 59 -24.70 -22.84 17.88
N ALA A 60 -25.48 -23.00 16.82
CA ALA A 60 -25.23 -24.03 15.82
C ALA A 60 -24.63 -23.49 14.52
N ILE A 61 -24.93 -22.24 14.17
CA ILE A 61 -24.30 -21.54 13.04
C ILE A 61 -23.90 -20.14 13.48
N SER A 62 -22.63 -19.81 13.32
CA SER A 62 -22.09 -18.48 13.57
C SER A 62 -21.49 -17.89 12.31
N VAL A 63 -21.83 -16.64 12.04
CA VAL A 63 -21.25 -15.85 10.96
C VAL A 63 -19.89 -15.29 11.42
N PRO A 64 -18.81 -15.39 10.62
CA PRO A 64 -17.54 -14.75 10.94
C PRO A 64 -17.72 -13.25 11.22
N HIS A 65 -16.98 -12.70 12.18
CA HIS A 65 -17.12 -11.28 12.54
C HIS A 65 -16.93 -10.37 11.33
N PHE A 66 -17.80 -9.38 11.20
CA PHE A 66 -17.75 -8.37 10.15
C PHE A 66 -17.99 -6.98 10.73
N ASN A 67 -17.68 -5.92 9.98
CA ASN A 67 -17.89 -4.54 10.45
C ASN A 67 -18.67 -3.75 9.41
N LEU A 68 -19.67 -3.01 9.87
CA LEU A 68 -20.51 -2.19 9.02
C LEU A 68 -20.30 -0.71 9.33
N PRO A 69 -20.16 0.16 8.31
CA PRO A 69 -20.24 1.59 8.53
C PRO A 69 -21.64 1.99 8.97
N LYS A 70 -21.78 3.23 9.47
CA LYS A 70 -23.09 3.81 9.74
C LYS A 70 -24.01 3.75 8.51
N GLY A 71 -25.28 3.45 8.73
CA GLY A 71 -26.26 3.36 7.65
C GLY A 71 -27.39 2.38 7.93
N GLU A 72 -28.16 2.12 6.88
CA GLU A 72 -29.32 1.24 6.93
C GLU A 72 -29.05 -0.08 6.21
N TYR A 73 -29.32 -1.18 6.90
CA TYR A 73 -29.04 -2.52 6.43
C TYR A 73 -30.25 -3.42 6.55
N ARG A 74 -30.33 -4.37 5.61
CA ARG A 74 -31.26 -5.48 5.63
C ARG A 74 -30.48 -6.77 5.74
N ILE A 75 -30.71 -7.53 6.80
CA ILE A 75 -30.22 -8.90 6.95
C ILE A 75 -31.37 -9.83 6.60
N MET A 76 -31.15 -10.74 5.66
CA MET A 76 -32.14 -11.71 5.20
C MET A 76 -31.62 -13.12 5.37
N ILE A 77 -32.37 -13.93 6.11
CA ILE A 77 -32.08 -15.32 6.39
C ILE A 77 -33.18 -16.17 5.75
N GLN A 78 -32.81 -17.06 4.82
CA GLN A 78 -33.71 -18.08 4.29
C GLN A 78 -33.42 -19.40 4.99
N TYR A 79 -34.45 -19.94 5.64
CA TYR A 79 -34.32 -21.12 6.46
C TYR A 79 -35.55 -22.04 6.30
N LYS A 80 -35.44 -23.23 6.88
CA LYS A 80 -36.54 -24.12 7.23
C LYS A 80 -36.28 -24.58 8.65
N THR A 81 -37.30 -24.59 9.50
CA THR A 81 -37.22 -25.13 10.84
C THR A 81 -38.50 -25.85 11.20
N ASP A 82 -38.39 -26.87 12.01
CA ASP A 82 -39.55 -27.64 12.49
C ASP A 82 -40.12 -27.08 13.81
N THR A 83 -39.42 -26.14 14.47
CA THR A 83 -39.82 -25.57 15.77
C THR A 83 -39.65 -24.05 15.79
N ASP A 84 -40.49 -23.36 16.57
CA ASP A 84 -40.41 -21.90 16.76
C ASP A 84 -39.39 -21.51 17.85
N ALA A 85 -38.78 -22.50 18.53
CA ALA A 85 -37.83 -22.30 19.63
C ALA A 85 -36.42 -21.91 19.16
N ASN A 86 -36.14 -21.99 17.85
CA ASN A 86 -34.89 -21.53 17.28
C ASN A 86 -34.91 -20.01 17.13
N PHE A 87 -33.80 -19.34 17.42
CA PHE A 87 -33.72 -17.88 17.33
C PHE A 87 -32.42 -17.41 16.69
N VAL A 88 -32.42 -16.17 16.22
CA VAL A 88 -31.23 -15.49 15.70
C VAL A 88 -30.87 -14.39 16.65
N ARG A 89 -29.58 -14.31 16.99
CA ARG A 89 -29.00 -13.24 17.77
C ARG A 89 -28.01 -12.47 16.91
N ILE A 90 -28.14 -11.15 16.90
CA ILE A 90 -27.27 -10.23 16.18
C ILE A 90 -26.67 -9.30 17.23
N ASP A 91 -25.36 -9.37 17.40
CA ASP A 91 -24.62 -8.48 18.30
C ASP A 91 -23.63 -7.64 17.51
N GLY A 92 -23.27 -6.47 18.02
CA GLY A 92 -22.22 -5.61 17.48
C GLY A 92 -21.79 -4.56 18.49
N GLN A 93 -20.56 -4.07 18.37
CA GLN A 93 -20.01 -3.08 19.28
C GLN A 93 -19.91 -1.72 18.60
N GLY A 94 -20.69 -0.76 19.08
CA GLY A 94 -20.59 0.63 18.68
C GLY A 94 -19.59 1.39 19.54
N ILE A 95 -19.26 2.62 19.15
CA ILE A 95 -18.43 3.52 19.96
C ILE A 95 -19.22 4.08 21.14
N LYS A 96 -20.52 4.31 20.94
CA LYS A 96 -21.45 4.87 21.93
C LYS A 96 -22.38 3.80 22.51
N ASN A 97 -22.92 2.93 21.66
CA ASN A 97 -23.89 1.94 22.05
C ASN A 97 -23.62 0.59 21.38
N ASP A 98 -23.65 -0.48 22.17
CA ASP A 98 -23.65 -1.83 21.65
C ASP A 98 -25.02 -2.17 21.03
N LEU A 99 -24.99 -2.92 19.95
CA LEU A 99 -26.16 -3.49 19.29
C LEU A 99 -26.36 -4.92 19.82
N SER A 100 -27.56 -5.24 20.29
CA SER A 100 -27.96 -6.63 20.55
C SER A 100 -29.44 -6.81 20.21
N ILE A 101 -29.73 -7.67 19.25
CA ILE A 101 -31.08 -8.01 18.79
C ILE A 101 -31.22 -9.52 18.85
N SER A 102 -32.35 -10.01 19.37
CA SER A 102 -32.68 -11.43 19.36
C SER A 102 -34.13 -11.62 18.94
N GLU A 103 -34.36 -12.47 17.94
CA GLU A 103 -35.72 -12.82 17.49
C GLU A 103 -35.85 -14.30 17.13
N GLU A 104 -37.01 -14.87 17.45
CA GLU A 104 -37.40 -16.25 17.11
C GLU A 104 -37.63 -16.44 15.60
N LEU A 105 -37.39 -17.67 15.16
CA LEU A 105 -37.55 -18.17 13.80
C LEU A 105 -38.81 -19.03 13.69
N ASP A 106 -39.85 -18.46 13.08
CA ASP A 106 -41.14 -19.12 12.85
C ASP A 106 -41.02 -20.29 11.85
N SER A 107 -41.51 -21.47 12.25
CA SER A 107 -41.59 -22.70 11.46
C SER A 107 -42.52 -22.61 10.23
N SER A 108 -43.51 -21.73 10.26
CA SER A 108 -44.41 -21.45 9.14
C SER A 108 -43.78 -20.56 8.07
N SER A 109 -42.72 -19.82 8.43
CA SER A 109 -42.00 -18.95 7.51
C SER A 109 -40.83 -19.66 6.83
N LYS A 110 -40.45 -19.15 5.65
CA LYS A 110 -39.26 -19.59 4.90
C LYS A 110 -38.17 -18.53 4.86
N LYS A 111 -38.44 -17.36 5.44
CA LYS A 111 -37.51 -16.24 5.49
C LYS A 111 -37.75 -15.33 6.69
N LYS A 112 -36.69 -14.78 7.25
CA LYS A 112 -36.71 -13.73 8.26
C LYS A 112 -35.87 -12.55 7.75
N GLU A 113 -36.36 -11.33 7.94
CA GLU A 113 -35.68 -10.10 7.55
C GLU A 113 -35.53 -9.19 8.76
N PHE A 114 -34.32 -8.70 9.00
CA PHE A 114 -33.99 -7.72 10.03
C PHE A 114 -33.61 -6.41 9.34
N TYR A 115 -34.14 -5.30 9.84
CA TYR A 115 -33.79 -3.96 9.36
C TYR A 115 -33.01 -3.25 10.45
N LEU A 116 -31.72 -3.02 10.20
CA LEU A 116 -30.81 -2.37 11.12
C LEU A 116 -30.61 -0.91 10.72
N HIS A 117 -30.69 -0.02 11.71
CA HIS A 117 -30.28 1.36 11.59
C HIS A 117 -29.06 1.57 12.49
N LEU A 118 -27.90 1.83 11.88
CA LEU A 118 -26.65 2.07 12.59
C LEU A 118 -26.34 3.58 12.54
N ASP A 119 -26.45 4.25 13.68
CA ASP A 119 -26.16 5.69 13.82
C ASP A 119 -24.65 6.01 13.71
N GLU A 120 -23.81 5.01 13.93
CA GLU A 120 -22.36 5.07 13.89
C GLU A 120 -21.75 3.81 13.27
N ASP A 121 -20.45 3.85 13.02
CA ASP A 121 -19.70 2.69 12.56
C ASP A 121 -19.71 1.61 13.67
N THR A 122 -20.11 0.38 13.32
CA THR A 122 -20.27 -0.74 14.27
C THR A 122 -19.28 -1.85 13.94
N TYR A 123 -18.52 -2.27 14.95
CA TYR A 123 -17.43 -3.23 14.84
C TYR A 123 -17.79 -4.57 15.47
N TRP A 124 -17.04 -5.61 15.11
CA TRP A 124 -17.20 -6.98 15.65
C TRP A 124 -18.63 -7.49 15.61
N MET A 125 -19.36 -7.16 14.55
CA MET A 125 -20.72 -7.65 14.39
C MET A 125 -20.70 -9.17 14.21
N ASN A 126 -21.61 -9.84 14.89
CA ASN A 126 -21.78 -11.29 14.83
C ASN A 126 -23.27 -11.62 14.65
N ILE A 127 -23.53 -12.67 13.87
CA ILE A 127 -24.87 -13.26 13.72
C ILE A 127 -24.75 -14.72 14.13
N ASN A 128 -25.40 -15.06 15.25
CA ASN A 128 -25.47 -16.41 15.77
C ASN A 128 -26.90 -16.95 15.58
N ILE A 129 -27.01 -18.11 14.96
CA ILE A 129 -28.26 -18.86 14.88
C ILE A 129 -28.22 -19.93 15.97
N HIS A 130 -29.13 -19.80 16.91
CA HIS A 130 -29.29 -20.70 18.02
C HIS A 130 -30.25 -21.82 17.66
N PHE A 131 -29.82 -23.07 17.91
CA PHE A 131 -30.61 -24.26 17.70
C PHE A 131 -31.04 -24.84 19.05
N CYS A 132 -32.35 -24.99 19.25
CA CYS A 132 -32.96 -25.44 20.51
C CYS A 132 -32.64 -26.92 20.84
N GLY A 133 -32.05 -27.66 19.90
CA GLY A 133 -31.59 -29.03 20.11
C GLY A 133 -32.57 -30.12 19.66
N GLU A 134 -33.76 -29.78 19.16
CA GLU A 134 -34.80 -30.72 18.71
C GLU A 134 -35.24 -30.42 17.26
N GLY A 135 -35.47 -31.47 16.47
CA GLY A 135 -35.99 -31.37 15.09
C GLY A 135 -34.92 -31.06 14.04
N GLU A 136 -35.34 -30.60 12.86
CA GLU A 136 -34.45 -30.20 11.76
C GLU A 136 -34.39 -28.67 11.64
N PHE A 137 -33.18 -28.11 11.51
CA PHE A 137 -32.94 -26.74 11.07
C PHE A 137 -32.10 -26.73 9.78
N VAL A 138 -32.56 -26.02 8.76
CA VAL A 138 -31.87 -25.90 7.47
C VAL A 138 -31.67 -24.43 7.12
N LEU A 139 -30.42 -23.96 7.11
CA LEU A 139 -30.05 -22.66 6.55
C LEU A 139 -29.82 -22.80 5.04
N LYS A 140 -30.49 -21.98 4.24
CA LYS A 140 -30.37 -21.97 2.77
C LYS A 140 -29.66 -20.73 2.22
N LYS A 141 -29.80 -19.59 2.91
CA LYS A 141 -29.20 -18.34 2.47
C LYS A 141 -29.08 -17.36 3.63
N LEU A 142 -27.97 -16.64 3.70
CA LEU A 142 -27.78 -15.49 4.59
C LEU A 142 -27.21 -14.33 3.78
N VAL A 143 -27.95 -13.23 3.72
CA VAL A 143 -27.58 -12.04 2.96
C VAL A 143 -27.62 -10.82 3.85
N ILE A 144 -26.62 -9.95 3.72
CA ILE A 144 -26.62 -8.61 4.29
C ILE A 144 -26.53 -7.61 3.14
N GLU A 145 -27.45 -6.65 3.06
CA GLU A 145 -27.47 -5.64 2.01
C GLU A 145 -27.73 -4.25 2.60
N SER A 146 -27.05 -3.20 2.13
CA SER A 146 -27.44 -1.84 2.46
C SER A 146 -28.69 -1.42 1.68
N THR A 147 -29.61 -0.72 2.32
CA THR A 147 -30.84 -0.25 1.65
C THR A 147 -30.50 0.76 0.54
N GLN A 148 -29.46 1.58 0.76
CA GLN A 148 -28.98 2.63 -0.13
C GLN A 148 -27.59 2.32 -0.72
N ILE A 149 -27.21 3.07 -1.76
CA ILE A 149 -25.86 3.03 -2.31
C ILE A 149 -24.91 3.64 -1.27
N THR A 150 -23.90 2.87 -0.84
CA THR A 150 -22.97 3.27 0.21
C THR A 150 -21.60 3.67 -0.32
N ASN A 151 -21.26 3.29 -1.56
CA ASN A 151 -19.97 3.55 -2.17
C ASN A 151 -20.08 4.21 -3.55
N THR A 152 -18.96 4.69 -4.11
CA THR A 152 -18.89 5.34 -5.43
C THR A 152 -17.93 4.67 -6.41
N ASP A 153 -17.54 3.42 -6.15
CA ASP A 153 -16.55 2.65 -6.93
C ASP A 153 -16.89 2.61 -8.42
N THR A 154 -18.16 2.36 -8.77
CA THR A 154 -18.60 2.25 -10.17
C THR A 154 -18.40 3.56 -10.92
N ILE A 155 -18.66 4.70 -10.27
CA ILE A 155 -18.48 6.03 -10.86
C ILE A 155 -16.99 6.30 -11.12
N VAL A 156 -16.12 5.94 -10.18
CA VAL A 156 -14.68 6.13 -10.36
C VAL A 156 -14.13 5.24 -11.47
N TRP A 157 -14.57 3.96 -11.53
CA TRP A 157 -14.22 3.07 -12.64
C TRP A 157 -14.69 3.61 -13.99
N LEU A 158 -15.89 4.19 -14.04
CA LEU A 158 -16.41 4.84 -15.24
C LEU A 158 -15.50 5.99 -15.70
N ILE A 159 -15.07 6.86 -14.79
CA ILE A 159 -14.17 7.98 -15.09
C ILE A 159 -12.81 7.46 -15.61
N ILE A 160 -12.23 6.47 -14.94
CA ILE A 160 -10.95 5.86 -15.34
C ILE A 160 -11.05 5.28 -16.75
N ILE A 161 -12.08 4.47 -17.01
CA ILE A 161 -12.28 3.82 -18.31
C ILE A 161 -12.59 4.85 -19.39
N ALA A 162 -13.38 5.88 -19.10
CA ALA A 162 -13.62 7.00 -20.02
C ALA A 162 -12.32 7.73 -20.39
N CYS A 163 -11.41 7.96 -19.43
CA CYS A 163 -10.11 8.57 -19.68
C CYS A 163 -9.22 7.69 -20.57
N ILE A 164 -9.18 6.38 -20.29
CA ILE A 164 -8.41 5.40 -21.07
C ILE A 164 -8.92 5.34 -22.51
N LEU A 165 -10.23 5.21 -22.70
CA LEU A 165 -10.86 5.22 -24.02
C LEU A 165 -10.60 6.54 -24.74
N THR A 166 -10.77 7.68 -24.07
CA THR A 166 -10.48 8.99 -24.70
C THR A 166 -9.03 9.07 -25.19
N TYR A 167 -8.06 8.57 -24.40
CA TYR A 167 -6.65 8.56 -24.79
C TYR A 167 -6.36 7.61 -25.96
N ILE A 168 -6.95 6.41 -25.96
CA ILE A 168 -6.87 5.46 -27.09
C ILE A 168 -7.45 6.11 -28.35
N GLY A 169 -8.64 6.71 -28.25
CA GLY A 169 -9.30 7.41 -29.35
C GLY A 169 -8.44 8.55 -29.91
N LYS A 170 -7.80 9.33 -29.03
CA LYS A 170 -6.85 10.38 -29.43
C LYS A 170 -5.69 9.82 -30.24
N LEU A 171 -5.02 8.76 -29.76
CA LEU A 171 -3.87 8.18 -30.47
C LEU A 171 -4.26 7.48 -31.78
N ALA A 172 -5.44 6.86 -31.82
CA ALA A 172 -5.92 6.10 -32.97
C ALA A 172 -6.52 6.98 -34.08
N PHE A 173 -7.21 8.06 -33.73
CA PHE A 173 -8.06 8.80 -34.68
C PHE A 173 -7.80 10.31 -34.75
N TYR A 174 -7.14 10.93 -33.77
CA TYR A 174 -6.83 12.36 -33.80
C TYR A 174 -5.44 12.57 -34.41
N ASN A 175 -5.39 13.01 -35.68
CA ASN A 175 -4.16 13.15 -36.49
C ASN A 175 -3.31 11.87 -36.48
N PRO A 176 -3.83 10.76 -37.08
CA PRO A 176 -3.12 9.50 -37.10
C PRO A 176 -1.81 9.63 -37.87
N SER A 177 -0.70 9.39 -37.17
CA SER A 177 0.64 9.34 -37.73
C SER A 177 1.29 7.99 -37.41
N LYS A 178 2.36 7.61 -38.14
CA LYS A 178 3.15 6.42 -37.81
C LYS A 178 3.65 6.44 -36.36
N GLU A 179 3.93 7.61 -35.80
CA GLU A 179 4.37 7.74 -34.40
C GLU A 179 3.20 7.60 -33.42
N SER A 180 2.02 8.15 -33.73
CA SER A 180 0.80 7.96 -32.93
C SER A 180 0.41 6.48 -32.84
N GLN A 181 0.53 5.74 -33.96
CA GLN A 181 0.29 4.30 -33.97
C GLN A 181 1.28 3.52 -33.10
N LYS A 182 2.57 3.87 -33.14
CA LYS A 182 3.58 3.26 -32.26
C LYS A 182 3.26 3.52 -30.78
N LYS A 183 2.91 4.76 -30.43
CA LYS A 183 2.48 5.14 -29.07
C LYS A 183 1.26 4.37 -28.62
N LEU A 184 0.30 4.15 -29.52
CA LEU A 184 -0.88 3.34 -29.25
C LEU A 184 -0.51 1.89 -28.96
N VAL A 185 0.34 1.27 -29.79
CA VAL A 185 0.82 -0.11 -29.57
C VAL A 185 1.53 -0.23 -28.22
N ILE A 186 2.40 0.74 -27.89
CA ILE A 186 3.08 0.78 -26.59
C ILE A 186 2.06 0.87 -25.46
N PHE A 187 1.15 1.85 -25.52
CA PHE A 187 0.15 2.06 -24.47
C PHE A 187 -0.74 0.83 -24.26
N LEU A 188 -1.23 0.21 -25.34
CA LEU A 188 -2.01 -1.02 -25.27
C LEU A 188 -1.19 -2.18 -24.70
N SER A 189 0.09 -2.32 -25.09
CA SER A 189 0.97 -3.38 -24.53
C SER A 189 1.12 -3.22 -23.03
N LEU A 190 1.33 -1.98 -22.55
CA LEU A 190 1.49 -1.69 -21.13
C LEU A 190 0.16 -1.90 -20.37
N LEU A 191 -0.97 -1.48 -20.95
CA LEU A 191 -2.29 -1.72 -20.38
C LEU A 191 -2.58 -3.22 -20.27
N THR A 192 -2.23 -4.02 -21.27
CA THR A 192 -2.36 -5.48 -21.23
C THR A 192 -1.53 -6.07 -20.08
N ILE A 193 -0.26 -5.67 -19.94
CA ILE A 193 0.59 -6.11 -18.83
C ILE A 193 -0.06 -5.78 -17.48
N THR A 194 -0.55 -4.54 -17.33
CA THR A 194 -1.23 -4.10 -16.10
C THR A 194 -2.47 -4.93 -15.79
N ILE A 195 -3.32 -5.22 -16.78
CA ILE A 195 -4.55 -6.01 -16.58
C ILE A 195 -4.20 -7.42 -16.11
N PHE A 196 -3.23 -8.07 -16.74
CA PHE A 196 -2.81 -9.43 -16.35
C PHE A 196 -2.11 -9.45 -15.00
N ALA A 197 -1.28 -8.46 -14.68
CA ALA A 197 -0.67 -8.35 -13.35
C ALA A 197 -1.74 -8.09 -12.26
N SER A 198 -2.86 -7.47 -12.62
CA SER A 198 -3.91 -7.04 -11.71
C SER A 198 -5.11 -7.99 -11.62
N TYR A 199 -5.11 -9.13 -12.32
CA TYR A 199 -6.31 -9.98 -12.43
C TYR A 199 -6.95 -10.37 -11.08
N PRO A 200 -6.19 -10.64 -9.99
CA PRO A 200 -6.80 -11.02 -8.70
C PRO A 200 -7.60 -9.89 -8.04
N LEU A 201 -7.41 -8.64 -8.48
CA LEU A 201 -8.04 -7.46 -7.89
C LEU A 201 -9.45 -7.19 -8.43
N PHE A 202 -9.87 -7.85 -9.50
CA PHE A 202 -11.21 -7.65 -10.09
C PHE A 202 -12.27 -8.50 -9.37
N ASN A 203 -12.33 -8.38 -8.04
CA ASN A 203 -13.27 -9.06 -7.14
C ASN A 203 -13.83 -8.06 -6.11
N ASN A 204 -14.90 -8.42 -5.40
CA ASN A 204 -15.53 -7.57 -4.38
C ASN A 204 -14.91 -7.74 -2.98
N TYR A 205 -13.68 -8.22 -2.88
CA TYR A 205 -12.99 -8.46 -1.62
C TYR A 205 -11.47 -8.30 -1.75
N LEU A 206 -10.79 -8.20 -0.62
CA LEU A 206 -9.33 -8.32 -0.50
C LEU A 206 -8.99 -9.62 0.23
N LEU A 207 -7.97 -10.32 -0.25
CA LEU A 207 -7.41 -11.48 0.46
C LEU A 207 -6.36 -11.01 1.46
N GLY A 208 -6.11 -11.82 2.48
CA GLY A 208 -5.08 -11.57 3.47
C GLY A 208 -3.68 -11.49 2.86
N GLY A 209 -2.87 -10.60 3.43
CA GLY A 209 -1.43 -10.48 3.17
C GLY A 209 -0.73 -10.02 4.44
N HIS A 210 0.60 -10.18 4.50
CA HIS A 210 1.33 -9.97 5.77
C HIS A 210 1.15 -8.56 6.35
N ASP A 211 1.24 -7.52 5.50
CA ASP A 211 1.21 -6.11 5.93
C ASP A 211 -0.13 -5.41 5.61
N ILE A 212 -1.18 -6.16 5.24
CA ILE A 212 -2.45 -5.57 4.76
C ILE A 212 -3.12 -4.67 5.80
N SER A 213 -3.20 -5.11 7.05
CA SER A 213 -3.81 -4.36 8.16
C SER A 213 -3.12 -3.01 8.36
N PHE A 214 -1.79 -3.01 8.35
CA PHE A 214 -0.98 -1.80 8.50
C PHE A 214 -1.25 -0.80 7.37
N HIS A 215 -1.28 -1.25 6.12
CA HIS A 215 -1.52 -0.37 4.99
C HIS A 215 -2.96 0.17 4.93
N LEU A 216 -3.96 -0.65 5.26
CA LEU A 216 -5.35 -0.21 5.33
C LEU A 216 -5.58 0.81 6.45
N SER A 217 -5.02 0.56 7.63
CA SER A 217 -5.06 1.47 8.78
C SER A 217 -4.46 2.84 8.43
N ARG A 218 -3.35 2.87 7.68
CA ARG A 218 -2.74 4.14 7.25
C ARG A 218 -3.60 4.92 6.26
N ILE A 219 -4.29 4.24 5.33
CA ILE A 219 -5.17 4.91 4.37
C ILE A 219 -6.36 5.55 5.08
N GLU A 220 -6.98 4.83 6.00
CA GLU A 220 -8.05 5.37 6.86
C GLU A 220 -7.52 6.47 7.78
N GLY A 221 -6.32 6.31 8.33
CA GLY A 221 -5.63 7.32 9.14
C GLY A 221 -5.39 8.63 8.39
N ILE A 222 -4.93 8.57 7.13
CA ILE A 222 -4.76 9.74 6.26
C ILE A 222 -6.11 10.38 5.94
N LYS A 223 -7.12 9.57 5.58
CA LYS A 223 -8.49 10.05 5.32
C LYS A 223 -9.03 10.83 6.53
N ASN A 224 -8.94 10.24 7.73
CA ASN A 224 -9.45 10.83 8.96
C ASN A 224 -8.64 12.07 9.39
N ALA A 225 -7.32 12.07 9.22
CA ALA A 225 -6.49 13.24 9.48
C ALA A 225 -6.86 14.43 8.58
N LEU A 226 -7.07 14.19 7.28
CA LEU A 226 -7.49 15.22 6.31
C LEU A 226 -8.87 15.78 6.62
N LEU A 227 -9.85 14.93 6.92
CA LEU A 227 -11.20 15.36 7.32
C LEU A 227 -11.18 16.16 8.64
N ASN A 228 -10.22 15.86 9.52
CA ASN A 228 -9.96 16.60 10.74
C ASN A 228 -9.16 17.90 10.52
N GLY A 229 -8.81 18.26 9.28
CA GLY A 229 -8.06 19.48 8.96
C GLY A 229 -6.58 19.42 9.37
N GLN A 230 -6.01 18.22 9.51
CA GLN A 230 -4.59 18.04 9.81
C GLN A 230 -3.78 17.97 8.52
N PHE A 231 -2.92 18.97 8.29
CA PHE A 231 -1.91 18.94 7.23
C PHE A 231 -0.71 19.82 7.63
N PRO A 232 0.53 19.33 7.47
CA PRO A 232 0.91 17.96 7.12
C PRO A 232 0.50 16.94 8.21
N ILE A 233 0.41 15.67 7.83
CA ILE A 233 -0.07 14.60 8.71
C ILE A 233 1.14 14.00 9.44
N ARG A 234 1.20 14.17 10.77
CA ARG A 234 2.28 13.64 11.63
C ARG A 234 1.84 12.52 12.57
N VAL A 235 0.53 12.39 12.75
CA VAL A 235 -0.11 11.36 13.56
C VAL A 235 -1.41 10.98 12.87
N HIS A 236 -1.73 9.70 12.84
CA HIS A 236 -3.06 9.23 12.43
C HIS A 236 -3.97 9.25 13.65
N PRO A 237 -4.93 10.19 13.77
CA PRO A 237 -5.66 10.42 15.02
C PRO A 237 -6.61 9.27 15.37
N SER A 238 -7.08 8.51 14.39
CA SER A 238 -8.04 7.41 14.58
C SER A 238 -7.38 6.04 14.77
N THR A 239 -6.07 5.94 14.60
CA THR A 239 -5.34 4.68 14.70
C THR A 239 -5.11 4.34 16.17
N GLN A 240 -5.10 3.04 16.49
CA GLN A 240 -5.02 2.50 17.86
C GLN A 240 -6.12 3.06 18.76
N PHE A 241 -7.39 2.82 18.41
CA PHE A 241 -8.55 3.18 19.25
C PHE A 241 -8.58 4.68 19.63
N ASN A 242 -8.31 5.55 18.65
CA ASN A 242 -8.24 7.01 18.81
C ASN A 242 -7.12 7.55 19.74
N TYR A 243 -6.19 6.70 20.18
CA TYR A 243 -4.98 7.14 20.91
C TYR A 243 -3.96 7.82 20.00
N GLY A 244 -4.06 7.63 18.69
CA GLY A 244 -3.16 8.24 17.72
C GLY A 244 -1.86 7.47 17.53
N TYR A 245 -1.40 7.39 16.28
CA TYR A 245 -0.17 6.66 15.93
C TYR A 245 0.74 7.46 15.00
N ALA A 246 2.02 7.59 15.36
CA ALA A 246 3.01 8.41 14.65
C ALA A 246 3.67 7.72 13.42
N ALA A 247 3.02 6.71 12.82
CA ALA A 247 3.49 6.08 11.59
C ALA A 247 3.91 7.06 10.46
N PRO A 248 3.21 8.18 10.21
CA PRO A 248 3.57 9.12 9.14
C PRO A 248 4.98 9.72 9.26
N ILE A 249 5.56 9.74 10.46
CA ILE A 249 6.90 10.27 10.68
C ILE A 249 7.96 9.24 10.33
N PHE A 250 7.70 7.96 10.61
CA PHE A 250 8.64 6.86 10.38
C PHE A 250 8.53 6.28 8.96
N TYR A 251 7.38 6.48 8.32
CA TYR A 251 7.08 5.88 7.03
C TYR A 251 6.48 6.92 6.08
N PRO A 252 7.08 7.17 4.91
CA PRO A 252 6.55 8.09 3.93
C PRO A 252 5.15 7.68 3.43
N GLU A 253 4.30 8.67 3.18
CA GLU A 253 2.87 8.47 2.86
C GLU A 253 2.39 9.18 1.59
N VAL A 254 3.28 9.87 0.86
CA VAL A 254 2.89 10.72 -0.28
C VAL A 254 2.01 9.97 -1.29
N PHE A 255 2.34 8.72 -1.62
CA PHE A 255 1.55 7.93 -2.57
C PHE A 255 0.25 7.40 -1.96
N LEU A 256 0.17 7.21 -0.64
CA LEU A 256 -1.05 6.76 0.05
C LEU A 256 -2.13 7.85 0.14
N PHE A 257 -1.80 9.12 -0.14
CA PHE A 257 -2.83 10.14 -0.36
C PHE A 257 -3.77 9.78 -1.52
N ILE A 258 -3.31 9.02 -2.52
CA ILE A 258 -4.14 8.63 -3.67
C ILE A 258 -5.32 7.77 -3.22
N PRO A 259 -5.14 6.59 -2.59
CA PRO A 259 -6.26 5.82 -2.07
C PRO A 259 -7.02 6.56 -0.96
N ALA A 260 -6.37 7.35 -0.11
CA ALA A 260 -7.07 8.11 0.94
C ALA A 260 -8.03 9.17 0.36
N ILE A 261 -7.65 9.86 -0.71
CA ILE A 261 -8.54 10.80 -1.41
C ILE A 261 -9.71 10.07 -2.06
N LEU A 262 -9.48 8.88 -2.64
CA LEU A 262 -10.58 8.04 -3.14
C LEU A 262 -11.58 7.69 -2.02
N ARG A 263 -11.09 7.38 -0.81
CA ARG A 263 -11.95 7.18 0.37
C ARG A 263 -12.77 8.41 0.73
N ILE A 264 -12.18 9.60 0.67
CA ILE A 264 -12.91 10.86 0.91
C ILE A 264 -14.04 11.04 -0.11
N PHE A 265 -13.84 10.63 -1.36
CA PHE A 265 -14.87 10.68 -2.39
C PHE A 265 -15.90 9.54 -2.31
N GLY A 266 -15.85 8.67 -1.30
CA GLY A 266 -16.84 7.62 -1.08
C GLY A 266 -16.53 6.30 -1.81
N VAL A 267 -15.35 6.14 -2.41
CA VAL A 267 -14.94 4.83 -2.94
C VAL A 267 -14.69 3.90 -1.77
N SER A 268 -15.15 2.65 -1.85
CA SER A 268 -14.92 1.64 -0.81
C SER A 268 -13.43 1.47 -0.46
N LEU A 269 -13.14 0.94 0.74
CA LEU A 269 -11.76 0.67 1.15
C LEU A 269 -11.06 -0.33 0.22
N THR A 270 -11.76 -1.41 -0.13
CA THR A 270 -11.29 -2.41 -1.09
C THR A 270 -11.03 -1.79 -2.46
N GLY A 271 -11.97 -1.02 -2.99
CA GLY A 271 -11.85 -0.40 -4.32
C GLY A 271 -10.71 0.63 -4.38
N SER A 272 -10.54 1.42 -3.32
CA SER A 272 -9.47 2.42 -3.23
C SER A 272 -8.08 1.75 -3.32
N ILE A 273 -7.89 0.64 -2.60
CA ILE A 273 -6.67 -0.18 -2.66
C ILE A 273 -6.49 -0.86 -4.01
N GLN A 274 -7.55 -1.48 -4.56
CA GLN A 274 -7.47 -2.17 -5.84
C GLN A 274 -7.06 -1.21 -6.97
N ILE A 275 -7.68 -0.03 -7.02
CA ILE A 275 -7.32 1.03 -7.98
C ILE A 275 -5.86 1.46 -7.76
N PHE A 276 -5.43 1.61 -6.51
CA PHE A 276 -4.07 1.99 -6.18
C PHE A 276 -3.03 0.95 -6.63
N ILE A 277 -3.28 -0.35 -6.40
CA ILE A 277 -2.39 -1.42 -6.85
C ILE A 277 -2.38 -1.52 -8.39
N ILE A 278 -3.52 -1.36 -9.06
CA ILE A 278 -3.59 -1.29 -10.53
C ILE A 278 -2.74 -0.13 -11.06
N MET A 279 -2.80 1.02 -10.38
CA MET A 279 -1.94 2.15 -10.69
C MET A 279 -0.45 1.83 -10.46
N ILE A 280 -0.08 1.16 -9.38
CA ILE A 280 1.30 0.70 -9.15
C ILE A 280 1.77 -0.17 -10.31
N HIS A 281 1.00 -1.18 -10.72
CA HIS A 281 1.33 -2.02 -11.88
C HIS A 281 1.53 -1.22 -13.16
N PHE A 282 0.66 -0.24 -13.43
CA PHE A 282 0.80 0.61 -14.61
C PHE A 282 2.04 1.50 -14.55
N VAL A 283 2.32 2.11 -13.39
CA VAL A 283 3.53 2.94 -13.19
C VAL A 283 4.79 2.09 -13.31
N THR A 284 4.83 0.90 -12.71
CA THR A 284 5.94 -0.05 -12.83
C THR A 284 6.19 -0.40 -14.30
N ALA A 285 5.16 -0.81 -15.04
CA ALA A 285 5.28 -1.14 -16.45
C ALA A 285 5.74 0.07 -17.29
N TRP A 286 5.18 1.25 -17.04
CA TRP A 286 5.51 2.47 -17.77
C TRP A 286 6.94 2.96 -17.51
N VAL A 287 7.35 3.02 -16.25
CA VAL A 287 8.68 3.51 -15.85
C VAL A 287 9.76 2.53 -16.30
N MET A 288 9.51 1.23 -16.21
CA MET A 288 10.39 0.20 -16.77
C MET A 288 10.55 0.38 -18.28
N TYR A 289 9.43 0.47 -19.02
CA TYR A 289 9.42 0.69 -20.46
C TYR A 289 10.22 1.93 -20.85
N PHE A 290 9.91 3.05 -20.20
CA PHE A 290 10.54 4.33 -20.46
C PHE A 290 12.05 4.26 -20.26
N SER A 291 12.48 3.75 -19.11
CA SER A 291 13.90 3.69 -18.73
C SER A 291 14.69 2.80 -19.67
N VAL A 292 14.19 1.59 -19.94
CA VAL A 292 14.87 0.63 -20.82
C VAL A 292 14.81 1.05 -22.29
N TYR A 293 13.72 1.67 -22.75
CA TYR A 293 13.68 2.26 -24.09
C TYR A 293 14.71 3.40 -24.22
N LYS A 294 14.90 4.22 -23.18
CA LYS A 294 15.90 5.29 -23.22
C LYS A 294 17.33 4.76 -23.20
N LEU A 295 17.59 3.63 -22.52
CA LEU A 295 18.89 2.94 -22.53
C LEU A 295 19.15 2.25 -23.88
N SER A 296 18.21 1.43 -24.34
CA SER A 296 18.36 0.57 -25.52
C SER A 296 18.13 1.26 -26.86
N LYS A 297 17.31 2.32 -26.88
CA LYS A 297 16.69 2.89 -28.09
C LYS A 297 15.81 1.91 -28.87
N VAL A 298 15.50 0.75 -28.30
CA VAL A 298 14.70 -0.31 -28.94
C VAL A 298 13.38 -0.50 -28.18
N ARG A 299 12.26 -0.22 -28.86
CA ARG A 299 10.92 -0.27 -28.25
C ARG A 299 10.56 -1.68 -27.74
N SER A 300 10.91 -2.73 -28.48
CA SER A 300 10.62 -4.11 -28.09
C SER A 300 11.35 -4.53 -26.81
N VAL A 301 12.61 -4.11 -26.63
CA VAL A 301 13.36 -4.39 -25.39
C VAL A 301 12.69 -3.68 -24.20
N GLY A 302 12.24 -2.43 -24.39
CA GLY A 302 11.44 -1.72 -23.39
C GLY A 302 10.15 -2.46 -23.02
N ILE A 303 9.38 -2.92 -24.00
CA ILE A 303 8.11 -3.63 -23.75
C ILE A 303 8.37 -4.96 -23.02
N VAL A 304 9.31 -5.77 -23.52
CA VAL A 304 9.62 -7.08 -22.95
C VAL A 304 10.17 -6.96 -21.52
N SER A 305 11.05 -5.98 -21.27
CA SER A 305 11.56 -5.74 -19.92
C SER A 305 10.44 -5.34 -18.95
N SER A 306 9.43 -4.59 -19.41
CA SER A 306 8.26 -4.22 -18.61
C SER A 306 7.37 -5.43 -18.31
N MET A 307 7.18 -6.32 -19.30
CA MET A 307 6.44 -7.58 -19.13
C MET A 307 7.11 -8.46 -18.07
N ILE A 308 8.42 -8.70 -18.22
CA ILE A 308 9.19 -9.56 -17.31
C ILE A 308 9.21 -8.96 -15.90
N TYR A 309 9.45 -7.66 -15.76
CA TYR A 309 9.59 -7.02 -14.45
C TYR A 309 8.28 -6.95 -13.68
N THR A 310 7.17 -6.58 -14.33
CA THR A 310 5.86 -6.41 -13.68
C THR A 310 5.23 -7.76 -13.30
N LEU A 311 5.52 -8.82 -14.08
CA LEU A 311 5.03 -10.18 -13.83
C LEU A 311 6.06 -11.08 -13.12
N ALA A 312 7.18 -10.52 -12.64
CA ALA A 312 8.17 -11.28 -11.90
C ALA A 312 7.57 -11.79 -10.58
N SER A 313 7.89 -13.03 -10.21
CA SER A 313 7.37 -13.66 -8.98
C SER A 313 7.63 -12.78 -7.75
N TYR A 314 8.83 -12.21 -7.62
CA TYR A 314 9.16 -11.33 -6.49
C TYR A 314 8.33 -10.03 -6.46
N HIS A 315 8.07 -9.42 -7.63
CA HIS A 315 7.20 -8.24 -7.71
C HIS A 315 5.76 -8.59 -7.28
N LEU A 316 5.24 -9.73 -7.74
CA LEU A 316 3.92 -10.22 -7.35
C LEU A 316 3.86 -10.63 -5.87
N CYS A 317 4.95 -11.16 -5.32
CA CYS A 317 5.09 -11.45 -3.89
C CYS A 317 4.88 -10.18 -3.06
N ASP A 318 5.60 -9.11 -3.40
CA ASP A 318 5.54 -7.85 -2.68
C ASP A 318 4.15 -7.21 -2.77
N VAL A 319 3.50 -7.26 -3.93
CA VAL A 319 2.16 -6.70 -4.11
C VAL A 319 1.08 -7.50 -3.41
N TYR A 320 1.09 -8.83 -3.54
CA TYR A 320 -0.06 -9.68 -3.16
C TYR A 320 0.16 -10.47 -1.87
N VAL A 321 1.28 -11.19 -1.77
CA VAL A 321 1.52 -12.14 -0.67
C VAL A 321 1.95 -11.39 0.59
N ARG A 322 3.01 -10.60 0.47
CA ARG A 322 3.52 -9.77 1.56
C ARG A 322 2.64 -8.54 1.77
N PHE A 323 2.04 -8.03 0.69
CA PHE A 323 1.33 -6.75 0.69
C PHE A 323 2.23 -5.58 1.12
N ALA A 324 3.53 -5.67 0.81
CA ALA A 324 4.56 -4.67 1.13
C ALA A 324 4.50 -3.50 0.12
N LEU A 325 3.43 -2.69 0.19
CA LEU A 325 3.13 -1.67 -0.82
C LEU A 325 4.24 -0.61 -0.96
N GLY A 326 4.95 -0.30 0.12
CA GLY A 326 6.11 0.60 0.07
C GLY A 326 7.23 0.06 -0.82
N GLU A 327 7.57 -1.22 -0.67
CA GLU A 327 8.60 -1.89 -1.46
C GLU A 327 8.17 -2.01 -2.93
N ALA A 328 6.92 -2.39 -3.20
CA ALA A 328 6.35 -2.44 -4.55
C ALA A 328 6.37 -1.07 -5.26
N LEU A 329 6.06 0.02 -4.56
CA LEU A 329 6.18 1.39 -5.10
C LEU A 329 7.65 1.74 -5.39
N ALA A 330 8.58 1.37 -4.50
CA ALA A 330 10.01 1.60 -4.74
C ALA A 330 10.50 0.83 -5.98
N MET A 331 10.04 -0.41 -6.18
CA MET A 331 10.27 -1.19 -7.41
C MET A 331 9.81 -0.44 -8.66
N ALA A 332 8.65 0.22 -8.62
CA ALA A 332 8.13 0.98 -9.76
C ALA A 332 9.11 2.07 -10.26
N PHE A 333 9.89 2.69 -9.36
CA PHE A 333 10.78 3.81 -9.68
C PHE A 333 12.27 3.45 -9.82
N LEU A 334 12.68 2.24 -9.42
CA LEU A 334 14.06 1.77 -9.59
C LEU A 334 14.59 1.81 -11.03
N PRO A 335 13.82 1.42 -12.05
CA PRO A 335 14.29 1.54 -13.44
C PRO A 335 14.68 2.97 -13.81
N LEU A 336 13.97 3.97 -13.28
CA LEU A 336 14.25 5.39 -13.55
C LEU A 336 15.57 5.82 -12.90
N LEU A 337 15.85 5.35 -11.68
CA LEU A 337 17.13 5.57 -11.02
C LEU A 337 18.28 4.97 -11.84
N ILE A 338 18.14 3.73 -12.30
CA ILE A 338 19.15 3.06 -13.14
C ILE A 338 19.43 3.88 -14.40
N TYR A 339 18.37 4.32 -15.09
CA TYR A 339 18.52 5.18 -16.27
C TYR A 339 19.22 6.52 -15.95
N GLY A 340 18.80 7.18 -14.87
CA GLY A 340 19.37 8.46 -14.44
C GLY A 340 20.85 8.34 -14.10
N VAL A 341 21.25 7.30 -13.37
CA VAL A 341 22.64 7.03 -12.97
C VAL A 341 23.50 6.74 -14.20
N TYR A 342 22.99 5.94 -15.14
CA TYR A 342 23.70 5.66 -16.39
C TYR A 342 23.98 6.96 -17.18
N GLU A 343 22.97 7.83 -17.34
CA GLU A 343 23.16 9.10 -18.05
C GLU A 343 24.12 10.04 -17.30
N LEU A 344 23.99 10.11 -15.96
CA LEU A 344 24.83 10.95 -15.11
C LEU A 344 26.32 10.57 -15.20
N PHE A 345 26.65 9.29 -15.23
CA PHE A 345 28.05 8.82 -15.20
C PHE A 345 28.64 8.52 -16.59
N TRP A 346 27.85 8.00 -17.53
CA TRP A 346 28.34 7.56 -18.84
C TRP A 346 27.59 8.16 -20.05
N GLY A 347 26.45 8.82 -19.83
CA GLY A 347 25.65 9.47 -20.87
C GLY A 347 25.71 11.00 -20.81
N ASP A 348 24.56 11.64 -21.03
CA ASP A 348 24.39 13.10 -20.96
C ASP A 348 24.13 13.53 -19.50
N ASP A 349 25.15 14.11 -18.89
CA ASP A 349 25.15 14.56 -17.49
C ASP A 349 24.04 15.56 -17.17
N ARG A 350 23.54 16.32 -18.16
CA ARG A 350 22.38 17.22 -18.05
C ARG A 350 21.07 16.52 -17.69
N LYS A 351 21.03 15.18 -17.76
CA LYS A 351 19.88 14.34 -17.40
C LYS A 351 19.90 13.87 -15.94
N TRP A 352 20.79 14.42 -15.12
CA TRP A 352 20.79 14.25 -13.65
C TRP A 352 19.43 14.42 -12.95
N PRO A 353 18.43 15.20 -13.46
CA PRO A 353 17.11 15.25 -12.81
C PRO A 353 16.38 13.91 -12.74
N TYR A 354 16.70 12.92 -13.61
CA TYR A 354 16.11 11.58 -13.48
C TYR A 354 16.60 10.84 -12.23
N VAL A 355 17.85 11.09 -11.78
CA VAL A 355 18.35 10.58 -10.50
C VAL A 355 17.53 11.20 -9.36
N VAL A 356 17.29 12.50 -9.43
CA VAL A 356 16.49 13.22 -8.41
C VAL A 356 15.08 12.67 -8.31
N ILE A 357 14.38 12.53 -9.44
CA ILE A 357 13.01 12.02 -9.47
C ILE A 357 12.98 10.56 -9.02
N GLY A 358 13.86 9.72 -9.56
CA GLY A 358 13.94 8.30 -9.20
C GLY A 358 14.20 8.10 -7.70
N THR A 359 15.24 8.73 -7.16
CA THR A 359 15.58 8.61 -5.74
C THR A 359 14.53 9.23 -4.83
N SER A 360 13.96 10.38 -5.18
CA SER A 360 12.92 11.00 -4.35
C SER A 360 11.64 10.17 -4.33
N CYS A 361 11.22 9.60 -5.45
CA CYS A 361 10.06 8.69 -5.47
C CYS A 361 10.33 7.41 -4.68
N ILE A 362 11.54 6.82 -4.78
CA ILE A 362 11.93 5.66 -3.95
C ILE A 362 11.90 6.05 -2.46
N MET A 363 12.43 7.22 -2.09
CA MET A 363 12.40 7.75 -0.72
C MET A 363 10.98 7.94 -0.21
N GLN A 364 10.08 8.45 -1.04
CA GLN A 364 8.68 8.63 -0.69
C GLN A 364 7.85 7.34 -0.76
N SER A 365 8.49 6.20 -1.04
CA SER A 365 7.87 4.88 -1.10
C SER A 365 8.37 3.97 0.02
N HIS A 366 9.69 3.84 0.13
CA HIS A 366 10.34 2.91 1.06
C HIS A 366 11.73 3.40 1.48
N VAL A 367 11.88 3.76 2.76
CA VAL A 367 13.12 4.30 3.32
C VAL A 367 14.28 3.31 3.15
N LEU A 368 14.03 2.03 3.38
CA LEU A 368 15.11 1.05 3.31
C LEU A 368 15.57 0.78 1.86
N THR A 369 14.65 0.70 0.90
CA THR A 369 15.04 0.59 -0.52
C THR A 369 15.83 1.83 -0.96
N THR A 370 15.59 2.99 -0.35
CA THR A 370 16.39 4.20 -0.59
C THR A 370 17.82 4.05 -0.10
N LEU A 371 18.01 3.53 1.11
CA LEU A 371 19.34 3.27 1.66
C LEU A 371 20.10 2.26 0.80
N LEU A 372 19.47 1.15 0.42
CA LEU A 372 20.05 0.15 -0.47
C LEU A 372 20.36 0.74 -1.85
N SER A 373 19.48 1.58 -2.39
CA SER A 373 19.71 2.28 -3.67
C SER A 373 20.92 3.20 -3.60
N ALA A 374 21.07 3.96 -2.51
CA ALA A 374 22.23 4.81 -2.28
C ALA A 374 23.53 4.00 -2.22
N ALA A 375 23.52 2.84 -1.56
CA ALA A 375 24.66 1.93 -1.53
C ALA A 375 25.02 1.40 -2.93
N PHE A 376 24.03 1.01 -3.75
CA PHE A 376 24.27 0.61 -5.14
C PHE A 376 24.81 1.75 -6.01
N VAL A 377 24.24 2.96 -5.88
CA VAL A 377 24.76 4.13 -6.60
C VAL A 377 26.20 4.43 -6.19
N GLY A 378 26.52 4.31 -4.90
CA GLY A 378 27.89 4.43 -4.39
C GLY A 378 28.84 3.39 -4.99
N LEU A 379 28.45 2.11 -5.00
CA LEU A 379 29.22 1.03 -5.63
C LEU A 379 29.48 1.31 -7.11
N VAL A 380 28.44 1.67 -7.86
CA VAL A 380 28.53 2.00 -9.29
C VAL A 380 29.41 3.24 -9.52
N ALA A 381 29.32 4.25 -8.65
CA ALA A 381 30.16 5.44 -8.69
C ALA A 381 31.64 5.11 -8.44
N MET A 382 31.93 4.17 -7.52
CA MET A 382 33.30 3.70 -7.24
C MET A 382 33.89 2.97 -8.45
N LEU A 383 33.13 2.07 -9.08
CA LEU A 383 33.56 1.38 -10.30
C LEU A 383 33.80 2.37 -11.46
N GLY A 384 33.01 3.45 -11.51
CA GLY A 384 33.10 4.53 -12.49
C GLY A 384 33.90 5.75 -12.05
N ILE A 385 34.75 5.67 -11.02
CA ILE A 385 35.24 6.88 -10.30
C ILE A 385 35.89 7.92 -11.21
N LYS A 386 36.67 7.49 -12.21
CA LYS A 386 37.32 8.40 -13.18
C LYS A 386 36.29 9.24 -13.96
N LYS A 387 35.14 8.66 -14.28
CA LYS A 387 34.03 9.34 -14.96
C LYS A 387 33.29 10.26 -14.00
N VAL A 388 33.01 9.78 -12.78
CA VAL A 388 32.30 10.57 -11.76
C VAL A 388 33.05 11.86 -11.41
N LEU A 389 34.39 11.80 -11.34
CA LEU A 389 35.23 12.95 -11.01
C LEU A 389 35.41 13.95 -12.17
N GLU A 390 34.86 13.69 -13.36
CA GLU A 390 34.81 14.71 -14.42
C GLU A 390 33.99 15.92 -13.93
N LYS A 391 34.55 17.14 -14.07
CA LYS A 391 34.01 18.38 -13.48
C LYS A 391 32.49 18.54 -13.64
N ASN A 392 31.97 18.32 -14.85
CA ASN A 392 30.54 18.52 -15.12
C ASN A 392 29.67 17.42 -14.49
N ARG A 393 30.16 16.17 -14.48
CA ARG A 393 29.46 15.02 -13.87
C ARG A 393 29.46 15.10 -12.35
N LEU A 394 30.60 15.48 -11.75
CA LEU A 394 30.68 15.73 -10.32
C LEU A 394 29.72 16.85 -9.90
N LEU A 395 29.70 17.96 -10.64
CA LEU A 395 28.77 19.05 -10.38
C LEU A 395 27.30 18.62 -10.53
N ALA A 396 26.99 17.81 -11.54
CA ALA A 396 25.66 17.26 -11.75
C ALA A 396 25.26 16.29 -10.62
N ALA A 397 26.18 15.47 -10.13
CA ALA A 397 25.96 14.57 -9.00
C ALA A 397 25.73 15.33 -7.69
N VAL A 398 26.53 16.37 -7.43
CA VAL A 398 26.33 17.26 -6.26
C VAL A 398 24.99 17.98 -6.34
N LYS A 399 24.62 18.52 -7.52
CA LYS A 399 23.30 19.13 -7.75
C LYS A 399 22.17 18.13 -7.49
N ALA A 400 22.30 16.89 -7.96
CA ALA A 400 21.32 15.85 -7.72
C ALA A 400 21.19 15.55 -6.22
N ALA A 401 22.30 15.34 -5.52
CA ALA A 401 22.32 15.04 -4.09
C ALA A 401 21.70 16.16 -3.25
N VAL A 402 22.10 17.41 -3.49
CA VAL A 402 21.54 18.58 -2.80
C VAL A 402 20.04 18.70 -3.06
N LEU A 403 19.60 18.56 -4.32
CA LEU A 403 18.18 18.69 -4.65
C LEU A 403 17.34 17.56 -4.06
N ILE A 404 17.86 16.32 -4.02
CA ILE A 404 17.19 15.19 -3.34
C ILE A 404 16.98 15.52 -1.86
N VAL A 405 18.01 16.01 -1.16
CA VAL A 405 17.88 16.37 0.25
C VAL A 405 16.83 17.46 0.44
N LEU A 406 16.94 18.58 -0.29
CA LEU A 406 16.03 19.72 -0.17
C LEU A 406 14.57 19.34 -0.43
N LEU A 407 14.30 18.51 -1.45
CA LEU A 407 12.96 18.04 -1.77
C LEU A 407 12.35 17.15 -0.68
N ASN A 408 13.17 16.47 0.13
CA ASN A 408 12.72 15.49 1.11
C ASN A 408 12.92 15.93 2.57
N LEU A 409 13.38 17.17 2.83
CA LEU A 409 13.58 17.70 4.19
C LEU A 409 12.30 17.62 5.04
N TRP A 410 11.13 17.87 4.44
CA TRP A 410 9.82 17.78 5.09
C TRP A 410 9.55 16.41 5.76
N TYR A 411 10.18 15.36 5.24
CA TYR A 411 10.12 14.00 5.79
C TYR A 411 11.37 13.66 6.62
N LEU A 412 12.56 13.96 6.09
CA LEU A 412 13.84 13.60 6.71
C LEU A 412 14.04 14.24 8.09
N VAL A 413 13.63 15.49 8.27
CA VAL A 413 13.83 16.20 9.56
C VAL A 413 12.98 15.61 10.68
N PRO A 414 11.65 15.43 10.52
CA PRO A 414 10.83 14.70 11.49
C PRO A 414 11.31 13.27 11.75
N PHE A 415 11.63 12.53 10.68
CA PHE A 415 12.14 11.16 10.76
C PHE A 415 13.39 11.05 11.64
N VAL A 416 14.44 11.84 11.33
CA VAL A 416 15.68 11.84 12.11
C VAL A 416 15.46 12.34 13.54
N SER A 417 14.53 13.28 13.75
CA SER A 417 14.19 13.76 15.10
C SER A 417 13.57 12.64 15.95
N MET A 418 12.64 11.86 15.38
CA MET A 418 11.94 10.79 16.11
C MET A 418 12.78 9.51 16.24
N MET A 419 13.69 9.24 15.30
CA MET A 419 14.63 8.11 15.41
C MET A 419 15.64 8.26 16.56
N LYS A 420 15.76 9.44 17.16
CA LYS A 420 16.55 9.69 18.38
C LYS A 420 15.78 9.37 19.67
N GLU A 421 14.46 9.19 19.58
CA GLU A 421 13.60 8.84 20.70
C GLU A 421 13.62 7.32 20.95
N ASP A 422 13.35 6.91 22.19
CA ASP A 422 13.32 5.51 22.63
C ASP A 422 12.04 4.75 22.19
N THR A 423 11.86 4.68 20.87
CA THR A 423 10.75 3.96 20.24
C THR A 423 11.09 2.50 19.99
N LYS A 424 10.11 1.59 19.99
CA LYS A 424 10.32 0.15 19.82
C LYS A 424 11.08 -0.19 18.53
N VAL A 425 10.86 0.54 17.44
CA VAL A 425 11.58 0.36 16.17
C VAL A 425 13.09 0.52 16.31
N SER A 426 13.55 1.33 17.28
CA SER A 426 14.97 1.52 17.55
C SER A 426 15.62 0.29 18.21
N THR A 427 14.84 -0.52 18.93
CA THR A 427 15.29 -1.67 19.74
C THR A 427 14.93 -3.05 19.15
N LEU A 428 14.21 -3.11 18.02
CA LEU A 428 13.86 -4.39 17.36
C LEU A 428 15.08 -5.29 17.14
N SER A 429 14.99 -6.54 17.63
CA SER A 429 16.01 -7.59 17.50
C SER A 429 16.28 -7.93 16.03
N ARG A 430 17.57 -8.04 15.68
CA ARG A 430 18.09 -7.97 14.30
C ARG A 430 18.86 -9.23 13.90
N ILE A 431 18.35 -10.42 14.19
CA ILE A 431 18.96 -11.68 13.74
C ILE A 431 18.72 -11.82 12.24
N ILE A 432 19.75 -11.52 11.44
CA ILE A 432 19.72 -11.56 9.97
C ILE A 432 19.84 -12.99 9.44
N GLU A 433 20.53 -13.86 10.16
CA GLU A 433 20.95 -15.18 9.69
C GLU A 433 19.75 -16.09 9.37
N ASP A 434 18.73 -16.06 10.23
CA ASP A 434 17.49 -16.83 10.10
C ASP A 434 16.60 -16.33 8.96
N LYS A 435 16.99 -15.22 8.32
CA LYS A 435 16.22 -14.52 7.29
C LYS A 435 16.93 -14.56 5.93
N THR A 436 17.94 -15.41 5.78
CA THR A 436 18.63 -15.67 4.51
C THR A 436 17.83 -16.66 3.65
N ILE A 437 18.01 -16.58 2.32
CA ILE A 437 17.33 -17.47 1.37
C ILE A 437 18.25 -18.65 1.03
N ASN A 438 17.71 -19.86 0.92
CA ASN A 438 18.47 -20.97 0.34
C ASN A 438 18.59 -20.77 -1.18
N VAL A 439 19.76 -21.00 -1.77
CA VAL A 439 19.98 -20.84 -3.23
C VAL A 439 18.89 -21.49 -4.07
N MET A 440 18.42 -22.69 -3.69
CA MET A 440 17.38 -23.41 -4.44
C MET A 440 16.04 -22.66 -4.46
N GLN A 441 15.70 -21.94 -3.39
CA GLN A 441 14.46 -21.14 -3.31
C GLN A 441 14.41 -20.03 -4.37
N LEU A 442 15.57 -19.56 -4.87
CA LEU A 442 15.60 -18.59 -5.98
C LEU A 442 15.01 -19.18 -7.29
N PHE A 443 14.96 -20.51 -7.43
CA PHE A 443 14.65 -21.25 -8.65
C PHE A 443 13.39 -22.13 -8.58
N GLN A 444 12.76 -22.28 -7.40
CA GLN A 444 11.76 -23.33 -7.15
C GLN A 444 10.44 -23.17 -7.95
N GLY A 445 10.13 -22.01 -8.49
CA GLY A 445 8.94 -21.73 -9.31
C GLY A 445 7.62 -21.73 -8.54
N ASN A 446 7.66 -22.03 -7.24
CA ASN A 446 6.52 -22.08 -6.33
C ASN A 446 6.85 -21.48 -4.94
N GLY A 447 8.08 -21.03 -4.71
CA GLY A 447 8.52 -20.50 -3.42
C GLY A 447 8.17 -19.02 -3.27
N MET A 448 7.92 -18.57 -2.04
CA MET A 448 7.53 -17.18 -1.77
C MET A 448 8.57 -16.17 -2.26
N LEU A 449 9.86 -16.44 -2.06
CA LEU A 449 10.99 -15.52 -2.29
C LEU A 449 11.85 -15.94 -3.50
N GLU A 450 11.27 -15.92 -4.69
CA GLU A 450 11.94 -16.33 -5.94
C GLU A 450 11.99 -15.23 -7.00
N ILE A 451 12.95 -15.31 -7.92
CA ILE A 451 13.10 -14.35 -9.05
C ILE A 451 12.22 -14.78 -10.23
N GLY A 452 11.99 -16.08 -10.40
CA GLY A 452 11.10 -16.66 -11.41
C GLY A 452 11.83 -17.21 -12.65
N LEU A 453 11.37 -18.38 -13.13
CA LEU A 453 11.96 -19.11 -14.26
C LEU A 453 12.11 -18.28 -15.56
N PRO A 454 11.14 -17.44 -15.97
CA PRO A 454 11.26 -16.64 -17.19
C PRO A 454 12.46 -15.69 -17.21
N ILE A 455 12.85 -15.14 -16.05
CA ILE A 455 14.06 -14.30 -15.94
C ILE A 455 15.30 -15.14 -16.22
N PHE A 456 15.40 -16.34 -15.63
CA PHE A 456 16.55 -17.23 -15.85
C PHE A 456 16.68 -17.66 -17.32
N ILE A 457 15.57 -17.99 -17.99
CA ILE A 457 15.57 -18.33 -19.42
C ILE A 457 16.12 -17.17 -20.25
N GLY A 458 15.65 -15.95 -20.00
CA GLY A 458 16.14 -14.76 -20.71
C GLY A 458 17.61 -14.45 -20.42
N VAL A 459 18.05 -14.61 -19.17
CA VAL A 459 19.47 -14.45 -18.78
C VAL A 459 20.34 -15.51 -19.46
N ALA A 460 19.92 -16.77 -19.49
CA ALA A 460 20.61 -17.83 -20.20
C ALA A 460 20.71 -17.55 -21.70
N ALA A 461 19.63 -17.05 -22.32
CA ALA A 461 19.65 -16.61 -23.71
C ALA A 461 20.65 -15.46 -23.93
N PHE A 462 20.78 -14.52 -22.99
CA PHE A 462 21.78 -13.46 -23.05
C PHE A 462 23.21 -14.01 -22.96
N ILE A 463 23.50 -14.88 -21.99
CA ILE A 463 24.81 -15.53 -21.84
C ILE A 463 25.18 -16.30 -23.10
N TYR A 464 24.24 -17.04 -23.70
CA TYR A 464 24.45 -17.70 -24.98
C TYR A 464 24.79 -16.71 -26.10
N CYS A 465 24.07 -15.59 -26.20
CA CYS A 465 24.36 -14.55 -27.19
C CYS A 465 25.73 -13.90 -27.00
N LEU A 466 26.17 -13.74 -25.74
CA LEU A 466 27.49 -13.24 -25.38
C LEU A 466 28.59 -14.21 -25.85
N VAL A 467 28.47 -15.49 -25.51
CA VAL A 467 29.42 -16.55 -25.90
C VAL A 467 29.50 -16.70 -27.41
N MET A 468 28.35 -16.66 -28.09
CA MET A 468 28.26 -16.76 -29.55
C MET A 468 28.58 -15.44 -30.27
N LYS A 469 29.02 -14.40 -29.54
CA LYS A 469 29.38 -13.07 -30.07
C LYS A 469 28.31 -12.45 -30.99
N LYS A 470 27.04 -12.65 -30.65
CA LYS A 470 25.89 -12.13 -31.42
C LYS A 470 25.62 -10.63 -31.22
N ILE A 471 26.30 -9.99 -30.26
CA ILE A 471 26.12 -8.58 -29.90
C ILE A 471 27.19 -7.75 -30.60
N GLU A 472 26.75 -6.90 -31.53
CA GLU A 472 27.64 -6.07 -32.34
C GLU A 472 28.01 -4.75 -31.63
N ASP A 473 27.06 -4.15 -30.90
CA ASP A 473 27.30 -2.92 -30.13
C ASP A 473 28.02 -3.23 -28.79
N LYS A 474 29.33 -2.98 -28.76
CA LYS A 474 30.18 -3.23 -27.58
C LYS A 474 29.87 -2.35 -26.38
N LYS A 475 29.34 -1.14 -26.58
CA LYS A 475 28.92 -0.28 -25.48
C LYS A 475 27.68 -0.86 -24.81
N GLN A 476 26.74 -1.32 -25.64
CA GLN A 476 25.53 -1.97 -25.17
C GLN A 476 25.83 -3.32 -24.51
N GLU A 477 26.72 -4.12 -25.09
CA GLU A 477 27.22 -5.36 -24.48
C GLU A 477 27.78 -5.12 -23.08
N SER A 478 28.69 -4.15 -22.94
CA SER A 478 29.31 -3.81 -21.65
C SER A 478 28.29 -3.34 -20.60
N LEU A 479 27.31 -2.53 -21.02
CA LEU A 479 26.21 -2.11 -20.15
C LEU A 479 25.42 -3.33 -19.63
N VAL A 480 24.99 -4.22 -20.52
CA VAL A 480 24.15 -5.36 -20.14
C VAL A 480 24.94 -6.40 -19.31
N VAL A 481 26.22 -6.60 -19.61
CA VAL A 481 27.11 -7.41 -18.76
C VAL A 481 27.26 -6.81 -17.37
N SER A 482 27.37 -5.49 -17.25
CA SER A 482 27.43 -4.81 -15.94
C SER A 482 26.12 -5.01 -15.15
N LEU A 483 24.96 -4.90 -15.82
CA LEU A 483 23.66 -5.18 -15.20
C LEU A 483 23.54 -6.65 -14.78
N LEU A 484 24.05 -7.59 -15.59
CA LEU A 484 24.09 -9.01 -15.24
C LEU A 484 24.93 -9.24 -13.98
N ALA A 485 26.13 -8.65 -13.90
CA ALA A 485 27.00 -8.76 -12.73
C ALA A 485 26.34 -8.18 -11.47
N LEU A 486 25.73 -7.00 -11.56
CA LEU A 486 25.00 -6.38 -10.45
C LEU A 486 23.77 -7.20 -10.03
N GLY A 487 23.04 -7.78 -10.99
CA GLY A 487 21.89 -8.64 -10.73
C GLY A 487 22.28 -9.94 -10.01
N ILE A 488 23.33 -10.62 -10.48
CA ILE A 488 23.88 -11.83 -9.84
C ILE A 488 24.41 -11.49 -8.44
N LEU A 489 25.16 -10.40 -8.29
CA LEU A 489 25.65 -9.95 -6.98
C LEU A 489 24.49 -9.70 -6.01
N SER A 490 23.43 -9.02 -6.45
CA SER A 490 22.25 -8.74 -5.62
C SER A 490 21.57 -10.04 -5.17
N ALA A 491 21.39 -11.00 -6.08
CA ALA A 491 20.82 -12.31 -5.77
C ALA A 491 21.74 -13.12 -4.85
N PHE A 492 23.05 -13.10 -5.07
CA PHE A 492 24.02 -13.81 -4.23
C PHE A 492 23.99 -13.33 -2.77
N ILE A 493 23.96 -12.01 -2.56
CA ILE A 493 23.93 -11.42 -1.21
C ILE A 493 22.68 -11.86 -0.42
N THR A 494 21.57 -12.19 -1.09
CA THR A 494 20.35 -12.63 -0.37
C THR A 494 20.46 -14.05 0.18
N THR A 495 21.46 -14.82 -0.27
CA THR A 495 21.57 -16.24 0.03
C THR A 495 22.34 -16.52 1.31
N ASN A 496 22.12 -17.71 1.88
CA ASN A 496 22.90 -18.25 2.98
C ASN A 496 24.39 -18.51 2.63
N LEU A 497 24.77 -18.47 1.36
CA LEU A 497 26.17 -18.54 0.93
C LEU A 497 26.93 -17.23 1.17
N PHE A 498 26.22 -16.11 1.26
CA PHE A 498 26.84 -14.85 1.60
C PHE A 498 27.21 -14.84 3.10
N PRO A 499 28.42 -14.39 3.47
CA PRO A 499 28.94 -14.53 4.83
C PRO A 499 28.33 -13.51 5.82
N TRP A 500 27.01 -13.56 6.00
CA TRP A 500 26.28 -12.66 6.90
C TRP A 500 26.78 -12.75 8.34
N LYS A 501 27.10 -13.96 8.83
CA LYS A 501 27.61 -14.18 10.19
C LYS A 501 28.87 -13.35 10.47
N ILE A 502 29.84 -13.48 9.56
CA ILE A 502 31.12 -12.76 9.64
C ILE A 502 30.88 -11.24 9.64
N LEU A 503 29.96 -10.73 8.83
CA LEU A 503 29.67 -9.30 8.76
C LEU A 503 28.94 -8.76 9.99
N VAL A 504 28.12 -9.59 10.64
CA VAL A 504 27.40 -9.24 11.87
C VAL A 504 28.36 -9.19 13.07
N ASP A 505 29.39 -10.04 13.08
CA ASP A 505 30.35 -10.13 14.17
C ASP A 505 31.41 -9.02 14.16
N ILE A 506 31.57 -8.29 13.05
CA ILE A 506 32.51 -7.16 12.97
C ILE A 506 31.94 -5.96 13.73
N PRO A 507 32.56 -5.47 14.83
CA PRO A 507 31.95 -4.45 15.71
C PRO A 507 31.55 -3.15 15.03
N ILE A 508 32.28 -2.70 14.00
CA ILE A 508 32.02 -1.43 13.30
C ILE A 508 30.90 -1.57 12.25
N ILE A 509 30.70 -2.79 11.72
CA ILE A 509 29.83 -3.07 10.58
C ILE A 509 28.55 -3.77 11.02
N GLY A 510 28.60 -4.59 12.07
CA GLY A 510 27.53 -5.47 12.52
C GLY A 510 26.21 -4.75 12.76
N ASP A 511 26.23 -3.62 13.48
CA ASP A 511 25.02 -2.84 13.75
C ASP A 511 24.39 -2.24 12.49
N ARG A 512 25.22 -1.88 11.50
CA ARG A 512 24.77 -1.37 10.19
C ARG A 512 24.22 -2.50 9.32
N THR A 513 24.88 -3.64 9.30
CA THR A 513 24.43 -4.86 8.62
C THR A 513 23.05 -5.25 9.11
N ARG A 514 22.87 -5.27 10.44
CA ARG A 514 21.61 -5.53 11.15
C ARG A 514 20.45 -4.61 10.74
N MET A 515 20.71 -3.39 10.25
CA MET A 515 19.66 -2.47 9.76
C MET A 515 18.98 -2.95 8.47
N ILE A 516 19.59 -3.86 7.71
CA ILE A 516 18.95 -4.43 6.51
C ILE A 516 17.70 -5.24 6.89
N GLN A 517 17.71 -5.84 8.09
CA GLN A 517 16.70 -6.73 8.70
C GLN A 517 16.38 -8.01 7.90
N PHE A 518 16.29 -7.90 6.57
CA PHE A 518 15.80 -8.92 5.66
C PHE A 518 16.65 -8.91 4.37
N PRO A 519 17.64 -9.82 4.24
CA PRO A 519 18.48 -9.94 3.05
C PRO A 519 17.71 -10.03 1.74
N TRP A 520 16.53 -10.65 1.74
CA TRP A 520 15.69 -10.79 0.56
C TRP A 520 15.25 -9.47 -0.08
N ARG A 521 15.28 -8.33 0.64
CA ARG A 521 15.00 -7.00 0.07
C ARG A 521 15.96 -6.62 -1.07
N LEU A 522 17.10 -7.28 -1.17
CA LEU A 522 18.02 -7.14 -2.30
C LEU A 522 17.53 -7.83 -3.59
N LEU A 523 16.53 -8.72 -3.51
CA LEU A 523 15.85 -9.31 -4.67
C LEU A 523 15.13 -8.26 -5.50
N VAL A 524 14.74 -7.12 -4.91
CA VAL A 524 14.25 -5.94 -5.65
C VAL A 524 15.26 -5.52 -6.74
N PHE A 525 16.55 -5.44 -6.40
CA PHE A 525 17.63 -5.06 -7.32
C PHE A 525 17.96 -6.19 -8.29
N ALA A 526 18.02 -7.43 -7.81
CA ALA A 526 18.23 -8.59 -8.68
C ALA A 526 17.15 -8.66 -9.78
N THR A 527 15.88 -8.52 -9.38
CA THR A 527 14.72 -8.58 -10.27
C THR A 527 14.77 -7.50 -11.36
N VAL A 528 15.07 -6.24 -11.01
CA VAL A 528 15.13 -5.16 -12.03
C VAL A 528 16.31 -5.34 -12.99
N PHE A 529 17.51 -5.64 -12.47
CA PHE A 529 18.68 -5.80 -13.33
C PHE A 529 18.55 -7.01 -14.25
N LEU A 530 18.16 -8.17 -13.71
CA LEU A 530 18.03 -9.40 -14.48
C LEU A 530 16.85 -9.34 -15.45
N SER A 531 15.78 -8.60 -15.16
CA SER A 531 14.68 -8.37 -16.13
C SER A 531 15.15 -7.59 -17.37
N ILE A 532 16.03 -6.59 -17.19
CA ILE A 532 16.63 -5.86 -18.31
C ILE A 532 17.53 -6.79 -19.13
N VAL A 533 18.38 -7.58 -18.46
CA VAL A 533 19.27 -8.54 -19.12
C VAL A 533 18.48 -9.59 -19.89
N ALA A 534 17.42 -10.14 -19.30
CA ALA A 534 16.54 -11.12 -19.93
C ALA A 534 15.89 -10.57 -21.21
N ALA A 535 15.42 -9.32 -21.19
CA ALA A 535 14.86 -8.68 -22.37
C ALA A 535 15.89 -8.48 -23.50
N TYR A 536 17.14 -8.16 -23.15
CA TYR A 536 18.23 -8.10 -24.13
C TYR A 536 18.61 -9.48 -24.67
N GLY A 537 18.64 -10.51 -23.82
CA GLY A 537 18.86 -11.89 -24.23
C GLY A 537 17.88 -12.32 -25.30
N LEU A 538 16.58 -12.14 -25.05
CA LEU A 538 15.53 -12.43 -26.02
C LEU A 538 15.70 -11.60 -27.31
N TYR A 539 16.02 -10.30 -27.19
CA TYR A 539 16.20 -9.45 -28.37
C TYR A 539 17.35 -9.90 -29.29
N TYR A 540 18.51 -10.26 -28.73
CA TYR A 540 19.68 -10.69 -29.50
C TYR A 540 19.62 -12.16 -29.94
N PHE A 541 18.83 -12.99 -29.26
CA PHE A 541 18.70 -14.41 -29.59
C PHE A 541 18.21 -14.62 -31.03
N VAL A 542 17.27 -13.77 -31.46
CA VAL A 542 16.62 -13.84 -32.78
C VAL A 542 16.77 -12.52 -33.55
N LYS A 543 17.38 -12.58 -34.74
CA LYS A 543 17.51 -11.41 -35.64
C LYS A 543 16.21 -11.11 -36.41
N ALA A 544 15.47 -12.13 -36.85
CA ALA A 544 14.25 -11.96 -37.67
C ALA A 544 13.10 -11.33 -36.87
N ALA A 545 12.54 -10.23 -37.39
CA ALA A 545 11.52 -9.43 -36.69
C ALA A 545 10.22 -10.21 -36.42
N GLU A 546 9.74 -11.02 -37.38
CA GLU A 546 8.50 -11.80 -37.21
C GLU A 546 8.66 -12.89 -36.15
N VAL A 547 9.79 -13.62 -36.17
CA VAL A 547 10.10 -14.63 -35.15
C VAL A 547 10.25 -13.98 -33.77
N ARG A 548 10.85 -12.78 -33.70
CA ARG A 548 10.94 -12.02 -32.44
C ARG A 548 9.55 -11.64 -31.90
N ARG A 549 8.61 -11.25 -32.77
CA ARG A 549 7.23 -10.96 -32.36
C ARG A 549 6.55 -12.21 -31.78
N VAL A 550 6.69 -13.36 -32.44
CA VAL A 550 6.16 -14.63 -31.93
C VAL A 550 6.79 -14.98 -30.57
N MET A 551 8.11 -14.85 -30.45
CA MET A 551 8.84 -15.10 -29.19
C MET A 551 8.40 -14.15 -28.05
N MET A 552 8.09 -12.90 -28.36
CA MET A 552 7.53 -11.97 -27.36
C MET A 552 6.16 -12.42 -26.88
N ILE A 553 5.29 -12.86 -27.79
CA ILE A 553 3.95 -13.34 -27.46
C ILE A 553 4.04 -14.62 -26.62
N THR A 554 4.90 -15.57 -27.00
CA THR A 554 5.11 -16.80 -26.23
C THR A 554 5.72 -16.51 -24.86
N THR A 555 6.69 -15.61 -24.78
CA THR A 555 7.27 -15.14 -23.49
C THR A 555 6.18 -14.54 -22.61
N PHE A 556 5.31 -13.69 -23.16
CA PHE A 556 4.20 -13.09 -22.43
C PHE A 556 3.21 -14.15 -21.93
N ALA A 557 2.81 -15.09 -22.78
CA ALA A 557 1.94 -16.20 -22.39
C ALA A 557 2.55 -17.06 -21.28
N MET A 558 3.84 -17.37 -21.36
CA MET A 558 4.56 -18.09 -20.30
C MET A 558 4.59 -17.29 -18.99
N LEU A 559 4.93 -15.99 -19.05
CA LEU A 559 4.94 -15.13 -17.86
C LEU A 559 3.57 -15.08 -17.19
N VAL A 560 2.49 -14.94 -17.96
CA VAL A 560 1.12 -14.95 -17.41
C VAL A 560 0.80 -16.30 -16.77
N LEU A 561 1.18 -17.41 -17.40
CA LEU A 561 0.99 -18.74 -16.83
C LEU A 561 1.74 -18.91 -15.51
N PHE A 562 3.03 -18.57 -15.47
CA PHE A 562 3.85 -18.66 -14.25
C PHE A 562 3.34 -17.72 -13.15
N ALA A 563 2.97 -16.48 -13.48
CA ALA A 563 2.37 -15.54 -12.54
C ALA A 563 1.06 -16.07 -11.95
N SER A 564 0.20 -16.67 -12.79
CA SER A 564 -1.07 -17.25 -12.35
C SER A 564 -0.87 -18.46 -11.44
N LEU A 565 0.09 -19.34 -11.76
CA LEU A 565 0.46 -20.47 -10.92
C LEU A 565 1.05 -20.01 -9.58
N TYR A 566 1.92 -19.00 -9.60
CA TYR A 566 2.50 -18.40 -8.40
C TYR A 566 1.41 -17.83 -7.48
N LEU A 567 0.51 -17.00 -8.03
CA LEU A 567 -0.58 -16.39 -7.27
C LEU A 567 -1.58 -17.43 -6.77
N LYS A 568 -1.86 -18.48 -7.55
CA LYS A 568 -2.68 -19.60 -7.09
C LYS A 568 -2.09 -20.27 -5.85
N ASN A 569 -0.79 -20.52 -5.86
CA ASN A 569 -0.12 -21.27 -4.79
C ASN A 569 0.17 -20.43 -3.53
N ASN A 570 0.31 -19.11 -3.66
CA ASN A 570 0.79 -18.26 -2.57
C ASN A 570 -0.20 -17.17 -2.11
N TYR A 571 -1.27 -16.90 -2.87
CA TYR A 571 -2.18 -15.79 -2.58
C TYR A 571 -3.66 -16.18 -2.64
N LEU A 572 -4.09 -16.89 -3.69
CA LEU A 572 -5.52 -17.20 -3.88
C LEU A 572 -6.09 -18.19 -2.84
N SER A 573 -5.23 -18.85 -2.06
CA SER A 573 -5.61 -19.71 -0.94
C SER A 573 -5.78 -18.94 0.38
N ASN A 574 -5.41 -17.66 0.43
CA ASN A 574 -5.53 -16.87 1.65
C ASN A 574 -6.99 -16.57 1.96
N GLU A 575 -7.29 -16.41 3.24
CA GLU A 575 -8.61 -16.01 3.70
C GLU A 575 -8.99 -14.61 3.21
N ILE A 576 -10.29 -14.36 3.09
CA ILE A 576 -10.79 -13.02 2.77
C ILE A 576 -10.59 -12.13 3.98
N TYR A 577 -9.87 -11.02 3.78
CA TYR A 577 -9.56 -10.06 4.82
C TYR A 577 -10.68 -9.04 5.03
N CYS A 578 -11.25 -8.53 3.93
CA CYS A 578 -12.40 -7.63 3.99
C CYS A 578 -13.17 -7.61 2.67
N TYR A 579 -14.47 -7.38 2.77
CA TYR A 579 -15.36 -7.24 1.63
C TYR A 579 -15.62 -5.77 1.27
N LYS A 580 -16.06 -5.55 0.04
CA LYS A 580 -16.42 -4.23 -0.46
C LYS A 580 -17.53 -3.62 0.40
N GLY A 581 -17.23 -2.45 0.96
CA GLY A 581 -18.15 -1.67 1.79
C GLY A 581 -18.11 -2.03 3.28
N GLU A 582 -17.31 -3.02 3.69
CA GLU A 582 -16.92 -3.18 5.10
C GLU A 582 -15.93 -2.08 5.49
N ILE A 583 -15.94 -1.75 6.78
CA ILE A 583 -14.87 -0.98 7.41
C ILE A 583 -13.80 -1.94 7.95
N SER A 584 -12.54 -1.52 7.91
CA SER A 584 -11.48 -2.32 8.52
C SER A 584 -11.63 -2.25 10.04
N SER A 585 -11.82 -3.40 10.70
CA SER A 585 -11.81 -3.54 12.17
C SER A 585 -10.45 -3.20 12.76
N ASN A 586 -9.39 -3.24 11.95
CA ASN A 586 -8.05 -3.30 12.46
C ASN A 586 -7.41 -1.92 12.49
N THR A 587 -7.53 -1.28 13.66
CA THR A 587 -6.65 -0.18 14.10
C THR A 587 -5.20 -0.64 14.32
N GLY A 588 -4.90 -1.92 14.04
CA GLY A 588 -3.62 -2.59 14.23
C GLY A 588 -2.47 -1.90 13.52
N THR A 589 -1.44 -1.60 14.31
CA THR A 589 -0.22 -0.91 13.89
C THR A 589 0.92 -1.88 13.59
N GLY A 590 0.59 -3.07 13.08
CA GLY A 590 1.48 -4.22 13.14
C GLY A 590 1.80 -4.56 14.60
N SER A 591 3.09 -4.68 14.94
CA SER A 591 3.56 -4.90 16.32
C SER A 591 3.63 -3.63 17.20
N GLY A 592 3.06 -2.51 16.74
CA GLY A 592 3.15 -1.23 17.46
C GLY A 592 4.57 -0.66 17.49
N GLU A 593 5.32 -0.88 16.41
CA GLU A 593 6.75 -0.58 16.29
C GLU A 593 7.09 0.90 16.54
N TYR A 594 6.15 1.82 16.32
CA TYR A 594 6.35 3.26 16.51
C TYR A 594 5.81 3.79 17.84
N PHE A 595 5.46 2.91 18.77
CA PHE A 595 5.27 3.27 20.17
C PHE A 595 6.61 3.38 20.90
N TYR A 596 6.57 4.04 22.04
CA TYR A 596 7.68 4.01 22.99
C TYR A 596 7.85 2.60 23.58
N ASN A 597 9.07 2.28 23.99
CA ASN A 597 9.34 1.05 24.73
C ASN A 597 8.47 0.98 26.00
N GLY A 598 7.98 -0.22 26.32
CA GLY A 598 7.08 -0.45 27.45
C GLY A 598 5.58 -0.25 27.16
N THR A 599 5.17 0.27 25.99
CA THR A 599 3.73 0.36 25.67
C THR A 599 3.09 -1.01 25.43
N ILE A 600 1.97 -1.28 26.08
CA ILE A 600 1.17 -2.50 25.98
C ILE A 600 -0.17 -2.16 25.34
N SER A 601 -0.39 -2.62 24.09
CA SER A 601 -1.59 -2.25 23.31
C SER A 601 -2.90 -2.75 23.93
N ASN A 602 -2.91 -3.91 24.58
CA ASN A 602 -4.13 -4.47 25.17
C ASN A 602 -4.64 -3.60 26.34
N GLU A 603 -3.74 -3.07 27.17
CA GLU A 603 -4.10 -2.15 28.25
C GLU A 603 -4.69 -0.83 27.71
N LEU A 604 -4.28 -0.35 26.53
CA LEU A 604 -4.90 0.81 25.89
C LEU A 604 -6.33 0.52 25.44
N ILE A 605 -6.60 -0.71 25.00
CA ILE A 605 -7.95 -1.16 24.62
C ILE A 605 -8.85 -1.20 25.84
N GLU A 606 -8.37 -1.83 26.92
CA GLU A 606 -9.11 -1.96 28.19
C GLU A 606 -9.39 -0.60 28.82
N ARG A 607 -8.44 0.34 28.75
CA ARG A 607 -8.62 1.72 29.22
C ARG A 607 -9.68 2.51 28.44
N GLY A 608 -9.92 2.18 27.17
CA GLY A 608 -10.87 2.90 26.33
C GLY A 608 -10.54 4.39 26.17
N GLU A 609 -11.55 5.25 26.07
CA GLU A 609 -11.38 6.72 25.99
C GLU A 609 -11.46 7.42 27.37
N ALA A 610 -11.15 6.72 28.46
CA ALA A 610 -11.17 7.31 29.79
C ALA A 610 -10.13 8.42 29.95
N VAL A 611 -10.53 9.54 30.56
CA VAL A 611 -9.64 10.60 31.04
C VAL A 611 -9.50 10.45 32.53
N GLU A 612 -8.27 10.38 33.03
CA GLU A 612 -7.97 10.08 34.43
C GLU A 612 -7.18 11.22 35.06
N ALA A 613 -7.48 11.54 36.32
CA ALA A 613 -6.71 12.50 37.10
C ALA A 613 -5.98 11.79 38.24
N SER A 614 -4.86 12.37 38.69
CA SER A 614 -4.06 11.85 39.81
C SER A 614 -4.76 11.91 41.18
N SER A 615 -5.85 12.66 41.29
CA SER A 615 -6.61 12.82 42.52
C SER A 615 -8.11 12.97 42.23
N GLU A 616 -8.95 12.39 43.09
CA GLU A 616 -10.42 12.58 43.06
C GLU A 616 -10.85 14.03 43.30
N LYS A 617 -9.94 14.89 43.80
CA LYS A 617 -10.17 16.33 43.99
C LYS A 617 -9.93 17.16 42.72
N VAL A 618 -9.72 16.51 41.59
CA VAL A 618 -9.63 17.12 40.27
C VAL A 618 -10.90 16.78 39.48
N ASP A 619 -11.78 17.76 39.31
CA ASP A 619 -13.00 17.58 38.53
C ASP A 619 -12.67 17.73 37.04
N LEU A 620 -13.09 16.76 36.23
CA LEU A 620 -12.92 16.73 34.79
C LEU A 620 -14.28 16.85 34.08
N SER A 621 -14.36 17.66 33.03
CA SER A 621 -15.60 17.82 32.25
C SER A 621 -15.33 18.18 30.79
N ASN A 622 -16.36 18.07 29.95
CA ASN A 622 -16.34 18.51 28.54
C ASN A 622 -15.20 17.91 27.68
N PHE A 623 -14.81 16.65 27.94
CA PHE A 623 -13.88 15.96 27.05
C PHE A 623 -14.50 15.77 25.66
N GLN A 624 -13.86 16.33 24.65
CA GLN A 624 -14.33 16.21 23.26
C GLN A 624 -13.20 16.34 22.24
N ARG A 625 -13.35 15.62 21.13
CA ARG A 625 -12.45 15.68 19.98
C ARG A 625 -13.14 16.41 18.84
N ILE A 626 -12.63 17.58 18.47
CA ILE A 626 -13.21 18.39 17.38
C ILE A 626 -12.11 18.80 16.41
N LYS A 627 -12.22 18.35 15.16
CA LYS A 627 -11.33 18.74 14.03
C LYS A 627 -9.85 18.63 14.40
N GLY A 628 -9.44 17.45 14.87
CA GLY A 628 -8.04 17.14 15.20
C GLY A 628 -7.49 17.86 16.44
N LYS A 629 -8.36 18.44 17.28
CA LYS A 629 -8.02 19.00 18.60
C LYS A 629 -8.80 18.27 19.69
N ILE A 630 -8.18 18.15 20.86
CA ILE A 630 -8.83 17.65 22.07
C ILE A 630 -9.08 18.85 22.99
N TYR A 631 -10.28 18.92 23.53
CA TYR A 631 -10.70 19.89 24.54
C TYR A 631 -11.06 19.15 25.82
N LEU A 632 -10.64 19.70 26.96
CA LEU A 632 -10.94 19.16 28.28
C LEU A 632 -10.98 20.32 29.28
N ASP A 633 -12.04 20.39 30.07
CA ASP A 633 -12.14 21.34 31.16
C ASP A 633 -11.79 20.66 32.49
N PHE A 634 -11.08 21.39 33.36
CA PHE A 634 -10.69 20.86 34.66
C PHE A 634 -10.79 21.90 35.78
N VAL A 635 -10.95 21.41 37.02
CA VAL A 635 -10.83 22.17 38.26
C VAL A 635 -9.95 21.40 39.23
N ASN A 636 -8.75 21.89 39.52
CA ASN A 636 -7.88 21.36 40.56
C ASN A 636 -8.13 22.10 41.88
N SER A 637 -8.77 21.42 42.84
CA SER A 637 -9.05 22.00 44.18
C SER A 637 -7.98 21.66 45.22
N THR A 638 -6.85 21.08 44.80
CA THR A 638 -5.74 20.71 45.69
C THR A 638 -4.72 21.84 45.80
N GLN A 639 -3.99 21.85 46.92
CA GLN A 639 -2.89 22.79 47.17
C GLN A 639 -1.58 22.39 46.47
N GLU A 640 -1.58 21.28 45.72
CA GLU A 640 -0.43 20.73 45.04
C GLU A 640 -0.67 20.64 43.52
N GLU A 641 0.41 20.57 42.75
CA GLU A 641 0.30 20.24 41.34
C GLU A 641 -0.24 18.82 41.19
N GLN A 642 -1.15 18.64 40.23
CA GLN A 642 -1.74 17.35 39.91
C GLN A 642 -1.48 17.04 38.43
N TYR A 643 -1.84 15.85 37.97
CA TYR A 643 -1.77 15.52 36.56
C TYR A 643 -3.08 14.95 36.04
N ILE A 644 -3.27 15.13 34.73
CA ILE A 644 -4.36 14.54 33.96
C ILE A 644 -3.73 13.69 32.86
N GLU A 645 -4.17 12.45 32.75
CA GLU A 645 -3.86 11.59 31.62
C GLU A 645 -5.04 11.55 30.65
N VAL A 646 -4.74 11.79 29.39
CA VAL A 646 -5.72 11.76 28.31
C VAL A 646 -5.50 10.54 27.42
N PRO A 647 -6.56 10.00 26.77
CA PRO A 647 -6.47 8.85 25.86
C PRO A 647 -5.83 9.25 24.51
N LEU A 648 -4.55 9.62 24.57
CA LEU A 648 -3.73 10.08 23.45
C LEU A 648 -2.29 9.66 23.75
N MET A 649 -1.62 8.97 22.83
CA MET A 649 -0.21 8.60 23.01
C MET A 649 0.65 9.84 23.12
N TYR A 650 1.63 9.81 24.03
CA TYR A 650 2.63 10.86 24.12
C TYR A 650 3.51 10.89 22.86
N TYR A 651 3.70 12.09 22.31
CA TYR A 651 4.77 12.39 21.35
C TYR A 651 5.27 13.83 21.57
N PRO A 652 6.56 14.12 21.32
CA PRO A 652 7.19 15.40 21.67
C PRO A 652 6.86 16.54 20.69
N PHE A 653 5.73 16.47 19.99
CA PHE A 653 5.25 17.46 19.02
C PHE A 653 3.80 17.91 19.28
N TYR A 654 3.22 17.57 20.44
CA TYR A 654 1.93 18.16 20.83
C TYR A 654 2.13 19.57 21.40
N SER A 655 1.18 20.46 21.12
CA SER A 655 1.02 21.71 21.83
C SER A 655 -0.14 21.55 22.81
N VAL A 656 0.16 21.74 24.09
CA VAL A 656 -0.81 21.76 25.19
C VAL A 656 -0.93 23.20 25.68
N LYS A 657 -2.14 23.76 25.59
CA LYS A 657 -2.44 25.13 26.01
C LYS A 657 -3.53 25.11 27.07
N MET A 658 -3.40 25.98 28.07
CA MET A 658 -4.40 26.19 29.11
C MET A 658 -4.80 27.66 29.10
N ASN A 659 -6.06 27.98 28.79
CA ASN A 659 -6.54 29.36 28.64
C ASN A 659 -5.61 30.20 27.72
N HIS A 660 -4.94 31.23 28.25
CA HIS A 660 -3.95 32.06 27.54
C HIS A 660 -2.49 31.59 27.71
N VAL A 661 -2.22 30.60 28.56
CA VAL A 661 -0.89 30.06 28.80
C VAL A 661 -0.53 29.09 27.68
N THR A 662 0.48 29.47 26.91
CA THR A 662 1.09 28.61 25.89
C THR A 662 2.26 27.85 26.50
N ASN A 663 2.23 26.52 26.45
CA ASN A 663 3.26 25.57 26.94
C ASN A 663 3.06 25.10 28.38
N LEU A 664 1.91 24.47 28.65
CA LEU A 664 1.79 23.67 29.86
C LEU A 664 2.78 22.49 29.81
N GLN A 665 3.36 22.11 30.95
CA GLN A 665 4.26 20.96 31.01
C GLN A 665 3.46 19.66 30.81
N TYR A 666 4.03 18.77 30.02
CA TYR A 666 3.47 17.44 29.76
C TYR A 666 4.59 16.41 29.60
N GLU A 667 4.30 15.17 29.93
CA GLU A 667 5.27 14.08 29.96
C GLU A 667 4.63 12.74 29.57
N ARG A 668 5.42 11.66 29.62
CA ARG A 668 4.95 10.29 29.42
C ARG A 668 4.27 9.81 30.70
N GLY A 669 2.98 9.52 30.61
CA GLY A 669 2.19 8.91 31.68
C GLY A 669 2.27 7.39 31.68
N GLU A 670 1.31 6.76 32.36
CA GLU A 670 1.16 5.32 32.35
C GLU A 670 0.94 4.80 30.93
N ASN A 671 1.57 3.66 30.61
CA ASN A 671 1.54 3.07 29.28
C ASN A 671 1.98 4.02 28.12
N ASN A 672 2.73 5.08 28.44
CA ASN A 672 3.18 6.15 27.55
C ASN A 672 2.05 7.02 26.94
N VAL A 673 0.89 7.14 27.60
CA VAL A 673 -0.10 8.15 27.22
C VAL A 673 0.39 9.56 27.55
N LEU A 674 -0.28 10.58 27.01
CA LEU A 674 0.02 11.98 27.27
C LEU A 674 -0.46 12.35 28.68
N ARG A 675 0.49 12.64 29.58
CA ARG A 675 0.23 13.18 30.91
C ARG A 675 0.47 14.69 30.92
N ILE A 676 -0.49 15.44 31.44
CA ILE A 676 -0.51 16.90 31.47
C ILE A 676 -0.44 17.35 32.91
N ILE A 677 0.55 18.17 33.26
CA ILE A 677 0.72 18.68 34.63
C ILE A 677 -0.13 19.94 34.81
N ILE A 678 -1.03 19.93 35.78
CA ILE A 678 -1.94 21.04 36.08
C ILE A 678 -1.54 21.75 37.39
N PRO A 679 -1.53 23.09 37.43
CA PRO A 679 -1.17 23.84 38.63
C PRO A 679 -2.15 23.62 39.80
N SER A 680 -1.69 23.87 41.03
CA SER A 680 -2.54 23.89 42.23
C SER A 680 -3.61 24.99 42.16
N GLU A 681 -4.77 24.74 42.77
CA GLU A 681 -5.89 25.69 42.89
C GLU A 681 -6.31 26.36 41.56
N ALA A 682 -6.13 25.67 40.43
CA ALA A 682 -6.36 26.19 39.10
C ALA A 682 -7.63 25.62 38.44
N LYS A 683 -8.29 26.43 37.63
CA LYS A 683 -9.37 26.01 36.73
C LYS A 683 -9.12 26.50 35.32
N GLY A 684 -9.50 25.71 34.32
CA GLY A 684 -9.38 26.15 32.95
C GLY A 684 -9.72 25.08 31.92
N SER A 685 -9.60 25.49 30.66
CA SER A 685 -9.77 24.61 29.50
C SER A 685 -8.42 24.28 28.90
N ILE A 686 -8.13 23.00 28.79
CA ILE A 686 -6.97 22.44 28.11
C ILE A 686 -7.33 22.20 26.65
N ILE A 687 -6.46 22.68 25.74
CA ILE A 687 -6.54 22.42 24.32
C ILE A 687 -5.26 21.72 23.89
N ILE A 688 -5.41 20.50 23.35
CA ILE A 688 -4.31 19.70 22.83
C ILE A 688 -4.40 19.68 21.30
N LYS A 689 -3.30 20.01 20.64
CA LYS A 689 -3.18 19.99 19.17
C LYS A 689 -1.82 19.46 18.75
N SER A 690 -1.78 18.56 17.77
CA SER A 690 -0.54 18.24 17.04
C SER A 690 0.00 19.52 16.39
N THR A 691 1.16 20.00 16.84
CA THR A 691 1.76 21.24 16.36
C THR A 691 3.23 20.99 16.08
N GLU A 692 3.62 21.17 14.82
CA GLU A 692 4.98 20.91 14.41
C GLU A 692 5.99 21.77 15.16
N LYS A 693 7.14 21.16 15.49
CA LYS A 693 8.31 21.91 15.96
C LYS A 693 8.68 22.94 14.90
N SER A 694 9.15 24.13 15.30
CA SER A 694 9.53 25.19 14.34
C SER A 694 10.56 24.70 13.32
N THR A 695 11.45 23.78 13.70
CA THR A 695 12.42 23.14 12.82
C THR A 695 11.77 22.30 11.72
N TRP A 696 10.66 21.62 12.03
CA TRP A 696 9.90 20.82 11.06
C TRP A 696 9.16 21.74 10.09
N MET A 697 8.53 22.81 10.59
CA MET A 697 7.86 23.81 9.74
C MET A 697 8.84 24.46 8.74
N ILE A 698 10.06 24.78 9.18
CA ILE A 698 11.11 25.31 8.29
C ILE A 698 11.51 24.28 7.23
N ALA A 699 11.67 23.00 7.62
CA ALA A 699 11.99 21.93 6.70
C ALA A 699 10.89 21.74 5.63
N ASP A 700 9.63 21.78 6.04
CA ASP A 700 8.48 21.72 5.16
C ASP A 700 8.45 22.90 4.17
N LEU A 701 8.67 24.11 4.67
CA LEU A 701 8.73 25.31 3.83
C LEU A 701 9.86 25.22 2.80
N ILE A 702 11.05 24.74 3.19
CA ILE A 702 12.17 24.56 2.27
C ILE A 702 11.81 23.54 1.18
N SER A 703 11.26 22.38 1.54
CA SER A 703 10.83 21.39 0.55
C SER A 703 9.75 21.93 -0.38
N LEU A 704 8.76 22.66 0.15
CA LEU A 704 7.71 23.28 -0.64
C LEU A 704 8.24 24.32 -1.64
N LEU A 705 9.12 25.22 -1.18
CA LEU A 705 9.77 26.23 -2.04
C LEU A 705 10.65 25.56 -3.10
N THR A 706 11.32 24.47 -2.74
CA THR A 706 12.15 23.67 -3.67
C THR A 706 11.28 23.05 -4.76
N ILE A 707 10.14 22.45 -4.41
CA ILE A 707 9.16 21.91 -5.36
C ILE A 707 8.65 23.03 -6.29
N ALA A 708 8.25 24.18 -5.73
CA ALA A 708 7.79 25.33 -6.51
C ALA A 708 8.87 25.82 -7.49
N GLY A 709 10.12 25.93 -7.04
CA GLY A 709 11.27 26.29 -7.87
C GLY A 709 11.50 25.31 -9.02
N CYS A 710 11.38 24.01 -8.77
CA CYS A 710 11.47 22.97 -9.80
C CYS A 710 10.35 23.11 -10.85
N VAL A 711 9.11 23.33 -10.42
CA VAL A 711 7.96 23.51 -11.33
C VAL A 711 8.13 24.76 -12.19
N VAL A 712 8.52 25.89 -11.60
CA VAL A 712 8.78 27.15 -12.33
C VAL A 712 9.92 26.97 -13.34
N SER A 713 10.99 26.28 -12.97
CA SER A 713 12.11 25.98 -13.87
C SER A 713 11.67 25.14 -15.08
N LEU A 714 10.85 24.11 -14.86
CA LEU A 714 10.29 23.28 -15.92
C LEU A 714 9.37 24.07 -16.84
N ALA A 715 8.49 24.92 -16.29
CA ALA A 715 7.60 25.78 -17.06
C ALA A 715 8.37 26.78 -17.94
N ARG A 716 9.39 27.44 -17.39
CA ARG A 716 10.28 28.35 -18.15
C ARG A 716 11.02 27.63 -19.28
N LYS A 717 11.48 26.40 -19.04
CA LYS A 717 12.16 25.59 -20.07
C LYS A 717 11.21 25.24 -21.21
N GLN A 718 9.96 24.86 -20.91
CA GLN A 718 8.95 24.59 -21.94
C GLN A 718 8.59 25.84 -22.73
N HIS A 719 8.48 27.00 -22.08
CA HIS A 719 8.22 28.28 -22.76
C HIS A 719 9.31 28.60 -23.79
N LYS A 720 10.59 28.54 -23.37
CA LYS A 720 11.73 28.79 -24.26
C LYS A 720 11.79 27.83 -25.45
N ILE A 721 11.41 26.56 -25.26
CA ILE A 721 11.34 25.58 -26.36
C ILE A 721 10.23 25.96 -27.35
N LYS A 722 9.06 26.37 -26.86
CA LYS A 722 7.95 26.82 -27.72
C LYS A 722 8.28 28.10 -28.48
N GLU A 723 8.97 29.06 -27.86
CA GLU A 723 9.43 30.29 -28.53
C GLU A 723 10.45 30.00 -29.62
N LYS A 724 11.47 29.17 -29.35
CA LYS A 724 12.44 28.76 -30.38
C LYS A 724 11.79 28.06 -31.56
N GLY A 725 10.87 27.13 -31.30
CA GLY A 725 10.13 26.44 -32.36
C GLY A 725 9.16 27.34 -33.13
N LYS A 726 8.70 28.47 -32.56
CA LYS A 726 7.94 29.49 -33.29
C LYS A 726 8.83 30.34 -34.18
N ASN A 727 10.01 30.72 -33.71
CA ASN A 727 10.95 31.52 -34.51
C ASN A 727 11.52 30.73 -35.70
N GLU A 728 11.79 29.43 -35.53
CA GLU A 728 12.19 28.51 -36.63
C GLU A 728 11.06 28.20 -37.63
N LEU A 729 9.81 28.60 -37.36
CA LEU A 729 8.67 28.50 -38.29
C LEU A 729 8.38 29.84 -39.01
N ILE A 730 9.02 30.92 -38.57
CA ILE A 730 8.86 32.29 -39.11
C ILE A 730 10.05 32.67 -40.00
N GLU A 731 11.24 32.09 -39.78
CA GLU A 731 12.35 32.02 -40.74
C GLU A 731 12.12 30.89 -41.76
#